data_AF-A0A972UB38-F1
#
_entry.id   AF-A0A972UB38-F1
#
_cell.length_a   1.000
_cell.length_b   1.000
_cell.length_c   1.000
_cell.angle_alpha   90.00
_cell.angle_beta   90.00
_cell.angle_gamma   90.00
#
_symmetry.space_group_name_H-M   'P 1'
#
loop_
_entity.id
_entity.type
_entity.pdbx_description
1 polymer ?
#
loop_
_entity_poly.entity_id
_entity_poly.type
_entity_poly.pdbx_seq_one_letter_code
_entity_poly.pdbx_strand_id
1 'polypeptide(L)'
;MKTNPLGDGRAEHDHQMLDIAFYETPEYRSLIEEHTRRIVVGRRGTGKSALFYKLDHHWRSASKTSVVLISPSETDMIGLRPFANLFGNKPSYLRAACNLAWQYGVLQEVVLQLSDHYKVRSDKDLQNLAPMARTWRRRGASLTSRLFSALEEKVDKTAPVEKRVATLAQSLDIDNLLDVVGRAVAITKRTLHVAADKLDEGYEPDPIGVSILTGLVYAFDKLAAALPGVATTVFLRDNIFRAIQFHDPDYSRNVEGDVLRLHWDEYHLFNMICKRIREVFGIVQEKNLRVWDSVTARDLSGMDGFRRCLRLTLYRPRDLMVLLNSALNHAHSHDRDTIVNGDIEATSREISCSRLDDLKKEYGEIIPGISQMFAVFSGGSSVLTLQDISGLMQRLASNKAVSTAVGQTLALIRSPEDLVQNLYSVGFLGVWKSTSSSYVFCHDGKAPDFSVEAGSKILIHPCYWIALNLSGDELQVSEIEDIHDEYDIEVCSETPEIRRRKLGQFIAELDTIQEGASDANRFEEWCLQAIQVVFAASIVNAELHPNRNLTQRRDVIGRNTGISETWKRILDDYQCRQVVFEAKNFSHDLGPDEYRQMLSYLSGEHGRLGFIVNRCKQANLEKDRELEWVREIYHEHDRRMIVKLPASLLISWLSKLRSPQKHDAPDKGLGSLLDTYERMYVRLGGSASKRKKR
;
A
#
# COMPACT_ATOMS: atom_id res chain seq x y z
N MET A 1 8.07 -22.91 -36.16
CA MET A 1 6.93 -22.86 -35.21
C MET A 1 6.75 -21.41 -34.74
N LYS A 2 5.55 -20.98 -34.32
CA LYS A 2 5.38 -19.63 -33.72
C LYS A 2 6.25 -19.53 -32.46
N THR A 3 6.83 -18.36 -32.17
CA THR A 3 7.67 -18.11 -30.98
C THR A 3 6.94 -18.37 -29.66
N ASN A 4 5.62 -18.18 -29.63
CA ASN A 4 4.75 -18.42 -28.48
C ASN A 4 3.65 -19.42 -28.88
N PRO A 5 3.93 -20.75 -28.87
CA PRO A 5 3.00 -21.75 -29.39
C PRO A 5 1.66 -21.77 -28.63
N LEU A 6 1.68 -21.67 -27.29
CA LEU A 6 0.49 -21.72 -26.45
C LEU A 6 -0.29 -20.39 -26.42
N GLY A 7 0.24 -19.32 -27.03
CA GLY A 7 -0.31 -17.97 -26.96
C GLY A 7 0.63 -16.97 -26.29
N ASP A 8 0.38 -15.68 -26.47
CA ASP A 8 1.23 -14.60 -25.95
C ASP A 8 1.00 -14.36 -24.44
N GLY A 9 2.05 -13.94 -23.73
CA GLY A 9 1.94 -13.57 -22.32
C GLY A 9 1.19 -12.24 -22.09
N ARG A 10 1.04 -11.41 -23.13
CA ARG A 10 0.21 -10.20 -23.13
C ARG A 10 -1.11 -10.48 -23.82
N ALA A 11 -2.21 -10.26 -23.11
CA ALA A 11 -3.55 -10.60 -23.61
C ALA A 11 -3.90 -9.88 -24.92
N GLU A 12 -3.39 -8.66 -25.10
CA GLU A 12 -3.62 -7.83 -26.30
C GLU A 12 -3.05 -8.45 -27.58
N HIS A 13 -2.03 -9.29 -27.43
CA HIS A 13 -1.39 -10.00 -28.54
C HIS A 13 -1.87 -11.46 -28.63
N ASP A 14 -2.73 -11.89 -27.71
CA ASP A 14 -3.18 -13.29 -27.58
C ASP A 14 -4.62 -13.52 -28.10
N HIS A 15 -5.24 -12.52 -28.73
CA HIS A 15 -6.65 -12.58 -29.16
C HIS A 15 -6.98 -13.84 -29.97
N GLN A 16 -6.12 -14.23 -30.93
CA GLN A 16 -6.33 -15.43 -31.75
C GLN A 16 -6.49 -16.69 -30.89
N MET A 17 -5.65 -16.84 -29.85
CA MET A 17 -5.71 -18.00 -28.97
C MET A 17 -6.86 -17.88 -27.96
N LEU A 18 -7.20 -16.66 -27.52
CA LEU A 18 -8.37 -16.41 -26.67
C LEU A 18 -9.69 -16.70 -27.41
N ASP A 19 -9.73 -16.55 -28.73
CA ASP A 19 -10.93 -16.87 -29.51
C ASP A 19 -11.23 -18.36 -29.54
N ILE A 20 -10.18 -19.20 -29.66
CA ILE A 20 -10.32 -20.66 -29.79
C ILE A 20 -10.17 -21.43 -28.46
N ALA A 21 -9.31 -20.95 -27.56
CA ALA A 21 -8.85 -21.68 -26.38
C ALA A 21 -9.05 -20.93 -25.04
N PHE A 22 -10.01 -19.99 -24.95
CA PHE A 22 -10.30 -19.34 -23.67
C PHE A 22 -10.93 -20.28 -22.64
N TYR A 23 -10.43 -20.24 -21.42
CA TYR A 23 -11.01 -20.99 -20.29
C TYR A 23 -11.99 -20.11 -19.53
N GLU A 24 -13.24 -20.54 -19.47
CA GLU A 24 -14.32 -19.83 -18.77
C GLU A 24 -14.24 -20.11 -17.27
N THR A 25 -13.68 -19.17 -16.51
CA THR A 25 -13.62 -19.27 -15.05
C THR A 25 -15.00 -19.00 -14.41
N PRO A 26 -15.22 -19.38 -13.15
CA PRO A 26 -16.42 -19.02 -12.42
C PRO A 26 -16.69 -17.50 -12.39
N GLU A 27 -15.64 -16.69 -12.25
CA GLU A 27 -15.73 -15.22 -12.27
C GLU A 27 -16.20 -14.70 -13.63
N TYR A 28 -15.72 -15.29 -14.73
CA TYR A 28 -16.22 -14.94 -16.06
C TYR A 28 -17.72 -15.24 -16.18
N ARG A 29 -18.16 -16.39 -15.69
CA ARG A 29 -19.57 -16.80 -15.72
C ARG A 29 -20.46 -15.87 -14.90
N SER A 30 -20.04 -15.51 -13.70
CA SER A 30 -20.76 -14.51 -12.88
C SER A 30 -20.89 -13.17 -13.61
N LEU A 31 -19.86 -12.70 -14.31
CA LEU A 31 -19.90 -11.43 -15.05
C LEU A 31 -20.79 -11.44 -16.30
N ILE A 32 -21.05 -12.60 -16.92
CA ILE A 32 -21.98 -12.70 -18.06
C ILE A 32 -23.43 -12.88 -17.61
N GLU A 33 -23.65 -13.57 -16.48
CA GLU A 33 -24.98 -13.87 -15.95
C GLU A 33 -25.57 -12.66 -15.22
N GLU A 34 -24.72 -11.91 -14.52
CA GLU A 34 -25.15 -10.76 -13.74
C GLU A 34 -25.05 -9.46 -14.53
N HIS A 35 -26.09 -8.63 -14.42
CA HIS A 35 -26.17 -7.34 -15.09
C HIS A 35 -26.19 -6.20 -14.07
N THR A 36 -25.23 -6.26 -13.16
CA THR A 36 -25.07 -5.31 -12.05
C THR A 36 -23.74 -4.57 -12.17
N ARG A 37 -23.52 -3.63 -11.25
CA ARG A 37 -22.21 -3.01 -11.05
C ARG A 37 -21.23 -4.05 -10.52
N ARG A 38 -20.03 -4.13 -11.09
CA ARG A 38 -18.95 -5.02 -10.63
C ARG A 38 -17.58 -4.33 -10.67
N ILE A 39 -16.77 -4.55 -9.63
CA ILE A 39 -15.36 -4.15 -9.58
C ILE A 39 -14.50 -5.41 -9.61
N VAL A 40 -13.87 -5.68 -10.75
CA VAL A 40 -12.99 -6.83 -10.94
C VAL A 40 -11.57 -6.47 -10.50
N VAL A 41 -11.07 -7.13 -9.45
CA VAL A 41 -9.76 -6.86 -8.88
C VAL A 41 -8.83 -8.04 -9.11
N GLY A 42 -7.60 -7.78 -9.51
CA GLY A 42 -6.59 -8.83 -9.61
C GLY A 42 -5.19 -8.29 -9.87
N ARG A 43 -4.17 -9.11 -9.60
CA ARG A 43 -2.76 -8.74 -9.80
C ARG A 43 -2.37 -8.69 -11.28
N ARG A 44 -1.16 -8.21 -11.57
CA ARG A 44 -0.62 -8.23 -12.95
C ARG A 44 -0.46 -9.69 -13.42
N GLY A 45 -1.02 -10.03 -14.58
CA GLY A 45 -0.92 -11.38 -15.14
C GLY A 45 -2.03 -12.36 -14.75
N THR A 46 -3.01 -11.96 -13.92
CA THR A 46 -4.17 -12.79 -13.55
C THR A 46 -5.25 -12.89 -14.64
N GLY A 47 -5.06 -12.25 -15.80
CA GLY A 47 -5.97 -12.36 -16.94
C GLY A 47 -7.06 -11.29 -17.04
N LYS A 48 -6.98 -10.17 -16.29
CA LYS A 48 -7.95 -9.05 -16.39
C LYS A 48 -8.26 -8.62 -17.84
N SER A 49 -7.23 -8.31 -18.63
CA SER A 49 -7.41 -7.87 -20.02
C SER A 49 -7.90 -8.99 -20.96
N ALA A 50 -7.58 -10.25 -20.66
CA ALA A 50 -8.14 -11.38 -21.39
C ALA A 50 -9.64 -11.53 -21.09
N LEU A 51 -10.03 -11.34 -19.81
CA LEU A 51 -11.43 -11.35 -19.39
C LEU A 51 -12.21 -10.19 -20.04
N PHE A 52 -11.64 -8.98 -20.01
CA PHE A 52 -12.19 -7.79 -20.67
C PHE A 52 -12.44 -8.03 -22.17
N TYR A 53 -11.46 -8.59 -22.89
CA TYR A 53 -11.60 -8.94 -24.31
C TYR A 53 -12.74 -9.94 -24.56
N LYS A 54 -12.83 -11.01 -23.76
CA LYS A 54 -13.87 -12.03 -23.94
C LYS A 54 -15.26 -11.56 -23.53
N LEU A 55 -15.37 -10.69 -22.54
CA LEU A 55 -16.63 -10.04 -22.18
C LEU A 55 -17.12 -9.12 -23.31
N ASP A 56 -16.23 -8.32 -23.91
CA ASP A 56 -16.59 -7.50 -25.07
C ASP A 56 -17.14 -8.34 -26.22
N HIS A 57 -16.44 -9.42 -26.58
CA HIS A 57 -16.88 -10.33 -27.64
C HIS A 57 -18.23 -10.97 -27.31
N HIS A 58 -18.41 -11.45 -26.06
CA HIS A 58 -19.66 -12.03 -25.61
C HIS A 58 -20.81 -11.02 -25.68
N TRP A 59 -20.66 -9.85 -25.06
CA TRP A 59 -21.68 -8.81 -25.04
C TRP A 59 -22.02 -8.30 -26.44
N ARG A 60 -21.05 -8.14 -27.35
CA ARG A 60 -21.33 -7.75 -28.74
C ARG A 60 -22.06 -8.81 -29.55
N SER A 61 -21.84 -10.09 -29.23
CA SER A 61 -22.53 -11.21 -29.89
C SER A 61 -23.97 -11.40 -29.39
N ALA A 62 -24.25 -10.97 -28.16
CA ALA A 62 -25.57 -11.08 -27.56
C ALA A 62 -26.60 -10.19 -28.28
N SER A 63 -27.83 -10.69 -28.42
CA SER A 63 -28.92 -9.89 -28.99
C SER A 63 -29.36 -8.81 -27.99
N LYS A 64 -29.75 -7.63 -28.50
CA LYS A 64 -30.27 -6.50 -27.68
C LYS A 64 -29.28 -5.98 -26.63
N THR A 65 -27.99 -5.99 -26.93
CA THR A 65 -26.97 -5.35 -26.11
C THR A 65 -26.35 -4.15 -26.81
N SER A 66 -25.76 -3.28 -26.03
CA SER A 66 -24.88 -2.18 -26.45
C SER A 66 -23.65 -2.19 -25.55
N VAL A 67 -22.48 -1.83 -26.07
CA VAL A 67 -21.23 -1.88 -25.31
C VAL A 67 -20.47 -0.57 -25.47
N VAL A 68 -20.01 -0.01 -24.35
CA VAL A 68 -19.08 1.12 -24.27
C VAL A 68 -17.85 0.65 -23.51
N LEU A 69 -16.68 0.74 -24.14
CA LEU A 69 -15.42 0.33 -23.57
C LEU A 69 -14.50 1.53 -23.33
N ILE A 70 -13.81 1.52 -22.20
CA ILE A 70 -12.87 2.57 -21.79
C ILE A 70 -11.53 1.89 -21.51
N SER A 71 -10.51 2.25 -22.27
CA SER A 71 -9.14 1.75 -22.07
C SER A 71 -8.18 2.91 -22.33
N PRO A 72 -7.97 3.80 -21.35
CA PRO A 72 -7.12 4.96 -21.53
C PRO A 72 -5.67 4.50 -21.71
N SER A 73 -4.93 5.18 -22.59
CA SER A 73 -3.48 4.98 -22.67
C SER A 73 -2.74 5.67 -21.52
N GLU A 74 -1.46 5.36 -21.35
CA GLU A 74 -0.58 6.09 -20.43
C GLU A 74 -0.65 7.62 -20.63
N THR A 75 -0.58 8.09 -21.89
CA THR A 75 -0.65 9.54 -22.19
C THR A 75 -2.01 10.13 -21.84
N ASP A 76 -3.09 9.35 -21.99
CA ASP A 76 -4.44 9.77 -21.65
C ASP A 76 -4.58 10.00 -20.14
N MET A 77 -4.06 9.09 -19.31
CA MET A 77 -4.10 9.19 -17.85
C MET A 77 -3.26 10.35 -17.33
N ILE A 78 -2.05 10.53 -17.88
CA ILE A 78 -1.19 11.69 -17.57
C ILE A 78 -1.90 13.00 -17.93
N GLY A 79 -2.61 13.03 -19.06
CA GLY A 79 -3.36 14.19 -19.55
C GLY A 79 -4.53 14.63 -18.66
N LEU A 80 -5.05 13.76 -17.78
CA LEU A 80 -6.11 14.11 -16.83
C LEU A 80 -5.59 14.85 -15.59
N ARG A 81 -4.29 14.78 -15.29
CA ARG A 81 -3.72 15.37 -14.07
C ARG A 81 -3.74 16.90 -14.05
N PRO A 82 -3.41 17.61 -15.15
CA PRO A 82 -3.57 19.06 -15.20
C PRO A 82 -4.99 19.51 -14.89
N PHE A 83 -6.01 18.74 -15.31
CA PHE A 83 -7.40 19.01 -14.95
C PHE A 83 -7.65 18.81 -13.46
N ALA A 84 -7.23 17.68 -12.89
CA ALA A 84 -7.40 17.42 -11.47
C ALA A 84 -6.75 18.53 -10.61
N ASN A 85 -5.57 19.01 -11.01
CA ASN A 85 -4.87 20.13 -10.36
C ASN A 85 -5.68 21.44 -10.31
N LEU A 86 -6.64 21.65 -11.22
CA LEU A 86 -7.54 22.81 -11.16
C LEU A 86 -8.40 22.79 -9.89
N PHE A 87 -8.57 21.66 -9.22
CA PHE A 87 -9.40 21.55 -8.01
C PHE A 87 -8.57 21.52 -6.71
N GLY A 88 -7.31 21.92 -6.80
CA GLY A 88 -6.41 22.06 -5.65
C GLY A 88 -5.95 20.72 -5.10
N ASN A 89 -5.51 20.70 -3.83
CA ASN A 89 -4.85 19.54 -3.24
C ASN A 89 -5.72 18.82 -2.19
N LYS A 90 -6.94 19.31 -1.93
CA LYS A 90 -7.85 18.69 -0.96
C LYS A 90 -8.44 17.41 -1.58
N PRO A 91 -8.24 16.22 -0.99
CA PRO A 91 -8.72 14.96 -1.57
C PRO A 91 -10.23 14.93 -1.83
N SER A 92 -11.03 15.57 -0.96
CA SER A 92 -12.48 15.65 -1.15
C SER A 92 -12.89 16.44 -2.40
N TYR A 93 -12.19 17.54 -2.70
CA TYR A 93 -12.45 18.37 -3.88
C TYR A 93 -12.00 17.67 -5.16
N LEU A 94 -10.80 17.08 -5.13
CA LEU A 94 -10.27 16.29 -6.24
C LEU A 94 -11.21 15.15 -6.62
N ARG A 95 -11.66 14.37 -5.63
CA ARG A 95 -12.59 13.24 -5.85
C ARG A 95 -13.91 13.71 -6.41
N ALA A 96 -14.51 14.76 -5.85
CA ALA A 96 -15.78 15.29 -6.33
C ALA A 96 -15.67 15.77 -7.80
N ALA A 97 -14.61 16.50 -8.13
CA ALA A 97 -14.39 16.98 -9.49
C ALA A 97 -14.11 15.86 -10.48
N CYS A 98 -13.25 14.90 -10.13
CA CYS A 98 -12.94 13.74 -10.97
C CYS A 98 -14.19 12.87 -11.19
N ASN A 99 -15.01 12.66 -10.16
CA ASN A 99 -16.28 11.94 -10.27
C ASN A 99 -17.23 12.61 -11.28
N LEU A 100 -17.44 13.93 -11.17
CA LEU A 100 -18.31 14.67 -12.09
C LEU A 100 -17.77 14.67 -13.53
N ALA A 101 -16.44 14.81 -13.69
CA ALA A 101 -15.79 14.72 -14.99
C ALA A 101 -15.98 13.34 -15.64
N TRP A 102 -15.75 12.26 -14.89
CA TRP A 102 -15.96 10.91 -15.40
C TRP A 102 -17.44 10.63 -15.71
N GLN A 103 -18.38 11.05 -14.86
CA GLN A 103 -19.81 10.94 -15.18
C GLN A 103 -20.13 11.58 -16.52
N TYR A 104 -19.69 12.82 -16.73
CA TYR A 104 -19.90 13.52 -17.98
C TYR A 104 -19.26 12.78 -19.17
N GLY A 105 -17.98 12.40 -19.06
CA GLY A 105 -17.27 11.71 -20.13
C GLY A 105 -17.91 10.38 -20.51
N VAL A 106 -18.27 9.56 -19.52
CA VAL A 106 -18.92 8.26 -19.75
C VAL A 106 -20.31 8.44 -20.35
N LEU A 107 -21.12 9.38 -19.84
CA LEU A 107 -22.44 9.69 -20.41
C LEU A 107 -22.33 10.12 -21.87
N GLN A 108 -21.32 10.92 -22.23
CA GLN A 108 -21.10 11.32 -23.62
C GLN A 108 -20.69 10.15 -24.53
N GLU A 109 -19.89 9.20 -24.04
CA GLU A 109 -19.61 7.96 -24.79
C GLU A 109 -20.87 7.10 -24.96
N VAL A 110 -21.74 7.04 -23.94
CA VAL A 110 -23.04 6.38 -24.06
C VAL A 110 -23.93 7.08 -25.10
N VAL A 111 -23.99 8.41 -25.09
CA VAL A 111 -24.69 9.19 -26.12
C VAL A 111 -24.14 8.87 -27.50
N LEU A 112 -22.81 8.82 -27.66
CA LEU A 112 -22.16 8.48 -28.92
C LEU A 112 -22.62 7.11 -29.42
N GLN A 113 -22.68 6.12 -28.52
CA GLN A 113 -23.10 4.75 -28.85
C GLN A 113 -24.60 4.63 -29.17
N LEU A 114 -25.47 5.38 -28.49
CA LEU A 114 -26.93 5.27 -28.65
C LEU A 114 -27.50 6.16 -29.76
N SER A 115 -26.80 7.26 -30.09
CA SER A 115 -27.30 8.29 -31.04
C SER A 115 -27.60 7.76 -32.45
N ASP A 116 -26.95 6.67 -32.86
CA ASP A 116 -27.15 6.07 -34.18
C ASP A 116 -28.29 5.03 -34.21
N HIS A 117 -28.88 4.69 -33.07
CA HIS A 117 -29.96 3.70 -32.98
C HIS A 117 -31.27 4.25 -33.59
N TYR A 118 -31.93 3.47 -34.45
CA TYR A 118 -33.12 3.92 -35.19
C TYR A 118 -34.25 4.45 -34.29
N LYS A 119 -34.52 3.78 -33.16
CA LYS A 119 -35.55 4.23 -32.19
C LYS A 119 -35.21 5.57 -31.55
N VAL A 120 -33.93 5.82 -31.29
CA VAL A 120 -33.46 7.08 -30.70
C VAL A 120 -33.58 8.20 -31.73
N ARG A 121 -33.22 7.92 -33.00
CA ARG A 121 -33.37 8.90 -34.10
C ARG A 121 -34.82 9.24 -34.44
N SER A 122 -35.73 8.28 -34.29
CA SER A 122 -37.16 8.50 -34.57
C SER A 122 -37.89 9.24 -33.46
N ASP A 123 -37.34 9.25 -32.24
CA ASP A 123 -37.94 9.92 -31.10
C ASP A 123 -37.69 11.44 -31.17
N LYS A 124 -38.74 12.24 -31.00
CA LYS A 124 -38.67 13.70 -31.12
C LYS A 124 -37.86 14.35 -29.98
N ASP A 125 -37.91 13.77 -28.78
CA ASP A 125 -37.27 14.34 -27.60
C ASP A 125 -35.77 13.99 -27.55
N LEU A 126 -35.34 12.97 -28.31
CA LEU A 126 -33.95 12.50 -28.36
C LEU A 126 -33.17 12.97 -29.60
N GLN A 127 -33.77 13.78 -30.48
CA GLN A 127 -33.11 14.26 -31.71
C GLN A 127 -31.82 15.04 -31.44
N ASN A 128 -31.73 15.68 -30.27
CA ASN A 128 -30.54 16.43 -29.85
C ASN A 128 -29.32 15.55 -29.55
N LEU A 129 -29.49 14.23 -29.33
CA LEU A 129 -28.38 13.33 -29.06
C LEU A 129 -27.41 13.20 -30.24
N ALA A 130 -27.90 13.21 -31.48
CA ALA A 130 -27.04 13.09 -32.66
C ALA A 130 -26.10 14.31 -32.85
N PRO A 131 -26.58 15.57 -32.73
CA PRO A 131 -25.71 16.74 -32.65
C PRO A 131 -24.70 16.66 -31.49
N MET A 132 -25.12 16.25 -30.29
CA MET A 132 -24.24 16.13 -29.13
C MET A 132 -23.12 15.12 -29.37
N ALA A 133 -23.46 13.93 -29.89
CA ALA A 133 -22.50 12.90 -30.27
C ALA A 133 -21.48 13.39 -31.32
N ARG A 134 -21.92 14.17 -32.32
CA ARG A 134 -21.04 14.76 -33.33
C ARG A 134 -20.07 15.78 -32.72
N THR A 135 -20.56 16.64 -31.85
CA THR A 135 -19.72 17.62 -31.14
C THR A 135 -18.71 16.93 -30.26
N TRP A 136 -19.13 15.91 -29.50
CA TRP A 136 -18.24 15.10 -28.67
C TRP A 136 -17.15 14.41 -29.49
N ARG A 137 -17.52 13.74 -30.60
CA ARG A 137 -16.57 13.05 -31.49
C ARG A 137 -15.51 13.98 -32.08
N ARG A 138 -15.83 15.26 -32.31
CA ARG A 138 -14.89 16.26 -32.86
C ARG A 138 -13.86 16.76 -31.86
N ARG A 139 -14.06 16.58 -30.55
CA ARG A 139 -13.15 17.11 -29.51
C ARG A 139 -11.84 16.34 -29.38
N GLY A 140 -11.76 15.11 -29.86
CA GLY A 140 -10.56 14.28 -29.69
C GLY A 140 -10.73 12.83 -30.13
N ALA A 141 -9.62 12.12 -30.16
CA ALA A 141 -9.56 10.72 -30.58
C ALA A 141 -10.00 9.75 -29.47
N SER A 142 -9.57 9.98 -28.23
CA SER A 142 -9.89 9.19 -27.02
C SER A 142 -10.93 9.85 -26.13
N LEU A 143 -11.60 9.09 -25.26
CA LEU A 143 -12.53 9.62 -24.24
C LEU A 143 -11.87 10.71 -23.39
N THR A 144 -10.69 10.43 -22.88
CA THR A 144 -9.89 11.32 -22.02
C THR A 144 -9.50 12.61 -22.74
N SER A 145 -9.06 12.55 -24.01
CA SER A 145 -8.76 13.75 -24.79
C SER A 145 -10.01 14.62 -25.04
N ARG A 146 -11.15 14.00 -25.34
CA ARG A 146 -12.45 14.70 -25.48
C ARG A 146 -12.89 15.32 -24.16
N LEU A 147 -12.72 14.58 -23.06
CA LEU A 147 -13.05 15.01 -21.71
C LEU A 147 -12.19 16.20 -21.31
N PHE A 148 -10.88 16.11 -21.50
CA PHE A 148 -9.95 17.20 -21.24
C PHE A 148 -10.35 18.46 -22.03
N SER A 149 -10.55 18.35 -23.34
CA SER A 149 -11.00 19.47 -24.20
C SER A 149 -12.32 20.08 -23.73
N ALA A 150 -13.29 19.25 -23.31
CA ALA A 150 -14.57 19.73 -22.79
C ALA A 150 -14.41 20.46 -21.46
N LEU A 151 -13.54 19.97 -20.58
CA LEU A 151 -13.29 20.57 -19.27
C LEU A 151 -12.49 21.87 -19.39
N GLU A 152 -11.57 21.98 -20.35
CA GLU A 152 -10.86 23.22 -20.63
C GLU A 152 -11.78 24.38 -21.00
N GLU A 153 -12.86 24.09 -21.72
CA GLU A 153 -13.87 25.06 -22.13
C GLU A 153 -14.89 25.36 -21.02
N LYS A 154 -15.30 24.33 -20.26
CA LYS A 154 -16.43 24.40 -19.32
C LYS A 154 -16.05 24.74 -17.88
N VAL A 155 -14.76 24.79 -17.55
CA VAL A 155 -14.26 25.12 -16.21
C VAL A 155 -13.74 26.55 -16.19
N ASP A 156 -14.32 27.39 -15.32
CA ASP A 156 -13.80 28.73 -15.05
C ASP A 156 -12.48 28.64 -14.25
N LYS A 157 -11.35 28.71 -14.96
CA LYS A 157 -10.01 28.67 -14.37
C LYS A 157 -9.70 29.88 -13.47
N THR A 158 -10.48 30.96 -13.54
CA THR A 158 -10.30 32.17 -12.71
C THR A 158 -11.03 32.11 -11.37
N ALA A 159 -12.08 31.28 -11.27
CA ALA A 159 -12.85 31.12 -10.04
C ALA A 159 -12.06 30.41 -8.93
N PRO A 160 -12.37 30.68 -7.64
CA PRO A 160 -11.86 29.89 -6.52
C PRO A 160 -12.20 28.40 -6.66
N VAL A 161 -11.34 27.54 -6.10
CA VAL A 161 -11.47 26.08 -6.17
C VAL A 161 -12.85 25.59 -5.72
N GLU A 162 -13.36 26.10 -4.60
CA GLU A 162 -14.68 25.74 -4.06
C GLU A 162 -15.81 26.04 -5.05
N LYS A 163 -15.74 27.20 -5.71
CA LYS A 163 -16.72 27.60 -6.72
C LYS A 163 -16.61 26.72 -7.95
N ARG A 164 -15.39 26.38 -8.39
CA ARG A 164 -15.18 25.46 -9.53
C ARG A 164 -15.84 24.12 -9.29
N VAL A 165 -15.67 23.51 -8.11
CA VAL A 165 -16.32 22.23 -7.77
C VAL A 165 -17.84 22.39 -7.76
N ALA A 166 -18.36 23.42 -7.07
CA ALA A 166 -19.79 23.62 -6.89
C ALA A 166 -20.56 23.83 -8.21
N THR A 167 -19.98 24.54 -9.18
CA THR A 167 -20.64 24.83 -10.45
C THR A 167 -20.37 23.78 -11.53
N LEU A 168 -19.47 22.83 -11.30
CA LEU A 168 -19.03 21.87 -12.32
C LEU A 168 -20.18 20.99 -12.82
N ALA A 169 -21.02 20.48 -11.92
CA ALA A 169 -22.16 19.64 -12.30
C ALA A 169 -23.12 20.39 -13.24
N GLN A 170 -23.35 21.67 -12.95
CA GLN A 170 -24.21 22.55 -13.74
C GLN A 170 -23.55 22.92 -15.08
N SER A 171 -22.25 23.24 -15.11
CA SER A 171 -21.56 23.59 -16.36
C SER A 171 -21.43 22.39 -17.32
N LEU A 172 -21.32 21.20 -16.77
CA LEU A 172 -21.32 19.94 -17.52
C LEU A 172 -22.73 19.48 -17.92
N ASP A 173 -23.78 20.04 -17.34
CA ASP A 173 -25.20 19.69 -17.59
C ASP A 173 -25.49 18.20 -17.35
N ILE A 174 -24.97 17.66 -16.23
CA ILE A 174 -25.00 16.22 -15.93
C ILE A 174 -26.42 15.70 -15.72
N ASP A 175 -27.28 16.46 -15.04
CA ASP A 175 -28.64 15.99 -14.71
C ASP A 175 -29.50 15.86 -15.97
N ASN A 176 -29.41 16.81 -16.90
CA ASN A 176 -30.05 16.73 -18.20
C ASN A 176 -29.49 15.56 -19.04
N LEU A 177 -28.17 15.36 -19.03
CA LEU A 177 -27.55 14.23 -19.70
C LEU A 177 -28.05 12.88 -19.16
N LEU A 178 -28.15 12.73 -17.84
CA LEU A 178 -28.68 11.52 -17.21
C LEU A 178 -30.12 11.25 -17.65
N ASP A 179 -30.97 12.28 -17.66
CA ASP A 179 -32.37 12.13 -18.08
C ASP A 179 -32.49 11.71 -19.56
N VAL A 180 -31.80 12.41 -20.46
CA VAL A 180 -31.86 12.11 -21.90
C VAL A 180 -31.24 10.74 -22.20
N VAL A 181 -30.13 10.38 -21.57
CA VAL A 181 -29.52 9.04 -21.70
C VAL A 181 -30.43 7.97 -21.12
N GLY A 182 -31.07 8.19 -19.97
CA GLY A 182 -32.03 7.24 -19.38
C GLY A 182 -33.22 6.96 -20.29
N ARG A 183 -33.79 8.00 -20.91
CA ARG A 183 -34.84 7.85 -21.93
C ARG A 183 -34.34 7.09 -23.16
N ALA A 184 -33.12 7.36 -23.62
CA ALA A 184 -32.52 6.65 -24.74
C ALA A 184 -32.25 5.16 -24.45
N VAL A 185 -31.76 4.83 -23.25
CA VAL A 185 -31.59 3.43 -22.82
C VAL A 185 -32.95 2.74 -22.77
N ALA A 186 -33.95 3.36 -22.13
CA ALA A 186 -35.29 2.79 -21.99
C ALA A 186 -35.97 2.51 -23.34
N ILE A 187 -35.91 3.43 -24.31
CA ILE A 187 -36.55 3.23 -25.62
C ILE A 187 -35.86 2.15 -26.45
N THR A 188 -34.55 2.00 -26.32
CA THR A 188 -33.81 0.96 -27.04
C THR A 188 -34.21 -0.43 -26.57
N LYS A 189 -34.60 -0.58 -25.29
CA LYS A 189 -34.84 -1.86 -24.60
C LYS A 189 -33.64 -2.80 -24.72
N ARG A 190 -32.44 -2.23 -24.68
CA ARG A 190 -31.17 -2.95 -24.72
C ARG A 190 -30.48 -2.88 -23.37
N THR A 191 -29.75 -3.93 -23.02
CA THR A 191 -28.80 -3.89 -21.91
C THR A 191 -27.54 -3.17 -22.38
N LEU A 192 -27.11 -2.14 -21.66
CA LEU A 192 -25.91 -1.39 -21.96
C LEU A 192 -24.80 -1.79 -21.00
N HIS A 193 -23.72 -2.37 -21.52
CA HIS A 193 -22.51 -2.66 -20.75
C HIS A 193 -21.51 -1.52 -20.90
N VAL A 194 -21.04 -0.98 -19.78
CA VAL A 194 -19.96 0.01 -19.73
C VAL A 194 -18.79 -0.59 -18.96
N ALA A 195 -17.65 -0.80 -19.62
CA ALA A 195 -16.51 -1.45 -19.00
C ALA A 195 -15.22 -0.63 -19.13
N ALA A 196 -14.37 -0.67 -18.11
CA ALA A 196 -13.07 -0.01 -18.11
C ALA A 196 -11.92 -0.97 -17.73
N ASP A 197 -10.86 -1.02 -18.54
CA ASP A 197 -9.62 -1.77 -18.26
C ASP A 197 -8.38 -0.88 -18.50
N LYS A 198 -7.19 -1.36 -18.11
CA LYS A 198 -5.90 -0.65 -18.27
C LYS A 198 -5.78 0.67 -17.52
N LEU A 199 -6.55 0.82 -16.44
CA LEU A 199 -6.53 2.00 -15.57
C LEU A 199 -5.22 2.19 -14.79
N ASP A 200 -4.32 1.22 -14.90
CA ASP A 200 -3.00 1.24 -14.32
C ASP A 200 -1.92 1.91 -15.19
N GLU A 201 -2.18 2.13 -16.48
CA GLU A 201 -1.24 2.81 -17.36
C GLU A 201 -1.16 4.30 -16.97
N GLY A 202 0.03 4.82 -16.67
CA GLY A 202 0.20 6.22 -16.24
C GLY A 202 -0.37 6.55 -14.86
N TYR A 203 -0.74 5.55 -14.06
CA TYR A 203 -1.15 5.71 -12.67
C TYR A 203 0.06 5.95 -11.76
N GLU A 204 -0.05 6.94 -10.87
CA GLU A 204 0.87 7.13 -9.76
C GLU A 204 0.09 7.07 -8.43
N PRO A 205 0.68 6.49 -7.37
CA PRO A 205 0.04 6.35 -6.06
C PRO A 205 0.04 7.65 -5.25
N ASP A 206 -0.29 8.77 -5.88
CA ASP A 206 -0.40 10.10 -5.26
C ASP A 206 -1.86 10.53 -5.07
N PRO A 207 -2.15 11.59 -4.29
CA PRO A 207 -3.54 12.02 -4.04
C PRO A 207 -4.34 12.32 -5.31
N ILE A 208 -3.68 12.75 -6.39
CA ILE A 208 -4.31 13.07 -7.68
C ILE A 208 -4.69 11.79 -8.42
N GLY A 209 -3.73 10.87 -8.61
CA GLY A 209 -3.93 9.60 -9.30
C GLY A 209 -5.00 8.76 -8.63
N VAL A 210 -4.97 8.67 -7.29
CA VAL A 210 -6.01 8.00 -6.52
C VAL A 210 -7.37 8.66 -6.73
N SER A 211 -7.45 10.00 -6.68
CA SER A 211 -8.73 10.72 -6.88
C SER A 211 -9.31 10.56 -8.28
N ILE A 212 -8.47 10.49 -9.32
CA ILE A 212 -8.91 10.24 -10.70
C ILE A 212 -9.59 8.88 -10.80
N LEU A 213 -8.98 7.83 -10.24
CA LEU A 213 -9.53 6.47 -10.31
C LEU A 213 -10.71 6.25 -9.37
N THR A 214 -10.68 6.80 -8.15
CA THR A 214 -11.86 6.80 -7.26
C THR A 214 -13.03 7.53 -7.93
N GLY A 215 -12.77 8.65 -8.62
CA GLY A 215 -13.77 9.37 -9.38
C GLY A 215 -14.44 8.50 -10.46
N LEU A 216 -13.66 7.69 -11.18
CA LEU A 216 -14.20 6.76 -12.19
C LEU A 216 -15.08 5.68 -11.56
N VAL A 217 -14.61 5.06 -10.46
CA VAL A 217 -15.38 4.02 -9.73
C VAL A 217 -16.72 4.57 -9.25
N TYR A 218 -16.74 5.83 -8.78
CA TYR A 218 -17.95 6.50 -8.30
C TYR A 218 -18.87 6.90 -9.46
N ALA A 219 -18.29 7.29 -10.60
CA ALA A 219 -19.08 7.60 -11.79
C ALA A 219 -19.80 6.34 -12.31
N PHE A 220 -19.12 5.20 -12.30
CA PHE A 220 -19.68 3.90 -12.69
C PHE A 220 -20.79 3.45 -11.73
N ASP A 221 -20.61 3.68 -10.43
CA ASP A 221 -21.63 3.42 -9.41
C ASP A 221 -22.89 4.25 -9.64
N LYS A 222 -22.71 5.57 -9.74
CA LYS A 222 -23.84 6.49 -9.95
C LYS A 222 -24.56 6.22 -11.27
N LEU A 223 -23.84 5.85 -12.32
CA LEU A 223 -24.42 5.51 -13.62
C LEU A 223 -25.30 4.26 -13.53
N ALA A 224 -24.80 3.18 -12.93
CA ALA A 224 -25.55 1.94 -12.74
C ALA A 224 -26.80 2.15 -11.86
N ALA A 225 -26.66 2.95 -10.79
CA ALA A 225 -27.77 3.27 -9.90
C ALA A 225 -28.84 4.17 -10.55
N ALA A 226 -28.43 5.14 -11.38
CA ALA A 226 -29.34 6.10 -11.98
C ALA A 226 -30.03 5.58 -13.26
N LEU A 227 -29.42 4.63 -13.98
CA LEU A 227 -29.88 4.20 -15.30
C LEU A 227 -30.24 2.70 -15.31
N PRO A 228 -31.53 2.35 -15.18
CA PRO A 228 -31.98 0.97 -15.32
C PRO A 228 -31.59 0.39 -16.69
N GLY A 229 -31.02 -0.81 -16.68
CA GLY A 229 -30.52 -1.47 -17.89
C GLY A 229 -29.08 -1.13 -18.26
N VAL A 230 -28.35 -0.38 -17.42
CA VAL A 230 -26.91 -0.14 -17.55
C VAL A 230 -26.14 -0.98 -16.53
N ALA A 231 -25.27 -1.86 -17.01
CA ALA A 231 -24.34 -2.63 -16.18
C ALA A 231 -22.93 -2.06 -16.34
N THR A 232 -22.22 -1.88 -15.23
CA THR A 232 -20.90 -1.24 -15.22
C THR A 232 -19.83 -2.17 -14.65
N THR A 233 -18.67 -2.28 -15.30
CA THR A 233 -17.58 -3.17 -14.89
C THR A 233 -16.24 -2.45 -14.91
N VAL A 234 -15.57 -2.33 -13.77
CA VAL A 234 -14.23 -1.72 -13.69
C VAL A 234 -13.20 -2.78 -13.36
N PHE A 235 -12.12 -2.86 -14.14
CA PHE A 235 -10.97 -3.71 -13.88
C PHE A 235 -9.87 -2.92 -13.18
N LEU A 236 -9.52 -3.31 -11.96
CA LEU A 236 -8.49 -2.66 -11.15
C LEU A 236 -7.36 -3.62 -10.81
N ARG A 237 -6.14 -3.07 -10.76
CA ARG A 237 -5.03 -3.76 -10.10
C ARG A 237 -5.22 -3.74 -8.59
N ASP A 238 -4.72 -4.77 -7.92
CA ASP A 238 -4.85 -4.93 -6.47
C ASP A 238 -4.22 -3.77 -5.67
N ASN A 239 -3.04 -3.30 -6.08
CA ASN A 239 -2.37 -2.17 -5.45
C ASN A 239 -3.16 -0.85 -5.59
N ILE A 240 -3.77 -0.60 -6.76
CA ILE A 240 -4.65 0.54 -6.99
C ILE A 240 -5.89 0.45 -6.11
N PHE A 241 -6.52 -0.73 -6.07
CA PHE A 241 -7.68 -0.98 -5.24
C PHE A 241 -7.40 -0.69 -3.76
N ARG A 242 -6.23 -1.09 -3.25
CA ARG A 242 -5.81 -0.78 -1.88
C ARG A 242 -5.47 0.68 -1.63
N ALA A 243 -4.88 1.37 -2.60
CA ALA A 243 -4.69 2.81 -2.50
C ALA A 243 -6.04 3.54 -2.37
N ILE A 244 -7.05 3.11 -3.13
CA ILE A 244 -8.42 3.63 -2.98
C ILE A 244 -8.95 3.30 -1.58
N GLN A 245 -8.87 2.05 -1.11
CA GLN A 245 -9.31 1.66 0.22
C GLN A 245 -8.67 2.48 1.35
N PHE A 246 -7.38 2.81 1.23
CA PHE A 246 -6.64 3.55 2.24
C PHE A 246 -6.95 5.05 2.25
N HIS A 247 -7.08 5.66 1.06
CA HIS A 247 -7.25 7.11 0.92
C HIS A 247 -8.71 7.56 0.82
N ASP A 248 -9.64 6.63 0.61
CA ASP A 248 -11.07 6.91 0.46
C ASP A 248 -11.86 6.64 1.76
N PRO A 249 -12.27 7.68 2.50
CA PRO A 249 -13.09 7.51 3.71
C PRO A 249 -14.49 6.93 3.42
N ASP A 250 -14.97 6.98 2.18
CA ASP A 250 -16.30 6.49 1.79
C ASP A 250 -16.24 5.10 1.10
N TYR A 251 -15.08 4.43 1.16
CA TYR A 251 -14.83 3.12 0.53
C TYR A 251 -15.92 2.08 0.87
N SER A 252 -16.23 1.88 2.15
CA SER A 252 -17.19 0.85 2.57
C SER A 252 -18.59 1.06 2.02
N ARG A 253 -18.98 2.31 1.76
CA ARG A 253 -20.30 2.63 1.23
C ARG A 253 -20.38 2.40 -0.28
N ASN A 254 -19.34 2.80 -1.01
CA ASN A 254 -19.42 2.93 -2.46
C ASN A 254 -18.62 1.86 -3.21
N VAL A 255 -17.79 1.04 -2.55
CA VAL A 255 -16.82 0.15 -3.23
C VAL A 255 -16.90 -1.29 -2.74
N GLU A 256 -17.03 -1.50 -1.42
CA GLU A 256 -16.82 -2.81 -0.77
C GLU A 256 -17.79 -3.92 -1.22
N GLY A 257 -19.08 -3.62 -1.42
CA GLY A 257 -20.11 -4.64 -1.68
C GLY A 257 -20.08 -5.31 -3.06
N ASP A 258 -19.39 -4.73 -4.04
CA ASP A 258 -19.47 -5.15 -5.46
C ASP A 258 -18.15 -5.69 -6.03
N VAL A 259 -17.24 -6.13 -5.16
CA VAL A 259 -15.89 -6.54 -5.53
C VAL A 259 -15.85 -8.02 -5.92
N LEU A 260 -15.34 -8.30 -7.12
CA LEU A 260 -15.05 -9.64 -7.61
C LEU A 260 -13.52 -9.79 -7.75
N ARG A 261 -12.89 -10.56 -6.88
CA ARG A 261 -11.44 -10.83 -6.97
C ARG A 261 -11.19 -12.02 -7.88
N LEU A 262 -10.27 -11.88 -8.82
CA LEU A 262 -9.87 -12.96 -9.71
C LEU A 262 -8.96 -13.94 -8.95
N HIS A 263 -9.36 -15.21 -8.92
CA HIS A 263 -8.60 -16.28 -8.30
C HIS A 263 -8.25 -17.37 -9.33
N TRP A 264 -7.09 -18.02 -9.13
CA TRP A 264 -6.62 -19.12 -9.96
C TRP A 264 -6.02 -20.20 -9.06
N ASP A 265 -6.63 -21.38 -9.06
CA ASP A 265 -6.12 -22.57 -8.38
C ASP A 265 -5.42 -23.52 -9.37
N GLU A 266 -4.87 -24.62 -8.83
CA GLU A 266 -4.25 -25.68 -9.63
C GLU A 266 -5.20 -26.21 -10.71
N TYR A 267 -6.46 -26.43 -10.35
CA TYR A 267 -7.47 -27.01 -11.24
C TYR A 267 -7.77 -26.11 -12.44
N HIS A 268 -8.06 -24.84 -12.21
CA HIS A 268 -8.39 -23.86 -13.24
C HIS A 268 -7.18 -23.59 -14.15
N LEU A 269 -5.97 -23.48 -13.59
CA LEU A 269 -4.74 -23.33 -14.38
C LEU A 269 -4.45 -24.56 -15.25
N PHE A 270 -4.63 -25.77 -14.70
CA PHE A 270 -4.44 -27.01 -15.43
C PHE A 270 -5.41 -27.15 -16.61
N ASN A 271 -6.68 -26.83 -16.38
CA ASN A 271 -7.69 -26.84 -17.43
C ASN A 271 -7.40 -25.80 -18.52
N MET A 272 -7.01 -24.59 -18.12
CA MET A 272 -6.69 -23.50 -19.04
C MET A 272 -5.53 -23.87 -19.96
N ILE A 273 -4.45 -24.42 -19.41
CA ILE A 273 -3.29 -24.79 -20.21
C ILE A 273 -3.56 -26.00 -21.10
N CYS A 274 -4.28 -27.01 -20.60
CA CYS A 274 -4.64 -28.18 -21.40
C CYS A 274 -5.57 -27.80 -22.56
N LYS A 275 -6.45 -26.81 -22.40
CA LYS A 275 -7.28 -26.28 -23.50
C LYS A 275 -6.40 -25.69 -24.62
N ARG A 276 -5.39 -24.90 -24.27
CA ARG A 276 -4.43 -24.34 -25.25
C ARG A 276 -3.56 -25.40 -25.91
N ILE A 277 -3.05 -26.37 -25.13
CA ILE A 277 -2.25 -27.48 -25.65
C ILE A 277 -3.03 -28.28 -26.70
N ARG A 278 -4.32 -28.56 -26.46
CA ARG A 278 -5.16 -29.28 -27.43
C ARG A 278 -5.24 -28.57 -28.77
N GLU A 279 -5.51 -27.26 -28.77
CA GLU A 279 -5.63 -26.48 -30.00
C GLU A 279 -4.30 -26.39 -30.76
N VAL A 280 -3.18 -26.29 -30.04
CA VAL A 280 -1.85 -26.13 -30.65
C VAL A 280 -1.37 -27.42 -31.30
N PHE A 281 -1.58 -28.57 -30.64
CA PHE A 281 -1.06 -29.86 -31.09
C PHE A 281 -2.12 -30.75 -31.77
N GLY A 282 -3.36 -30.28 -31.91
CA GLY A 282 -4.46 -31.06 -32.50
C GLY A 282 -4.81 -32.33 -31.71
N ILE A 283 -4.66 -32.27 -30.38
CA ILE A 283 -4.85 -33.42 -29.48
C ILE A 283 -6.35 -33.63 -29.23
N VAL A 284 -6.86 -34.78 -29.64
CA VAL A 284 -8.30 -35.15 -29.54
C VAL A 284 -8.67 -35.71 -28.16
N GLN A 285 -7.67 -36.00 -27.32
CA GLN A 285 -7.85 -36.59 -26.00
C GLN A 285 -8.67 -35.67 -25.08
N GLU A 286 -9.77 -36.20 -24.54
CA GLU A 286 -10.65 -35.44 -23.63
C GLU A 286 -10.01 -35.21 -22.27
N LYS A 287 -9.39 -36.24 -21.68
CA LYS A 287 -8.81 -36.16 -20.34
C LYS A 287 -7.57 -35.27 -20.33
N ASN A 288 -7.63 -34.16 -19.58
CA ASN A 288 -6.53 -33.19 -19.45
C ASN A 288 -5.19 -33.85 -19.07
N LEU A 289 -5.20 -34.83 -18.15
CA LEU A 289 -3.99 -35.57 -17.78
C LEU A 289 -3.28 -36.20 -18.99
N ARG A 290 -4.04 -36.80 -19.91
CA ARG A 290 -3.46 -37.39 -21.13
C ARG A 290 -2.94 -36.33 -22.10
N VAL A 291 -3.57 -35.15 -22.12
CA VAL A 291 -3.11 -34.00 -22.92
C VAL A 291 -1.77 -33.51 -22.37
N TRP A 292 -1.68 -33.34 -21.05
CA TRP A 292 -0.44 -32.96 -20.37
C TRP A 292 0.67 -33.98 -20.62
N ASP A 293 0.41 -35.26 -20.37
CA ASP A 293 1.38 -36.36 -20.53
C ASP A 293 1.81 -36.56 -21.99
N SER A 294 1.09 -35.99 -22.96
CA SER A 294 1.49 -36.04 -24.37
C SER A 294 2.57 -35.01 -24.73
N VAL A 295 2.71 -33.95 -23.92
CA VAL A 295 3.69 -32.87 -24.13
C VAL A 295 4.75 -32.83 -23.04
N THR A 296 4.64 -33.67 -22.00
CA THR A 296 5.64 -33.82 -20.94
C THR A 296 6.15 -35.25 -20.85
N ALA A 297 7.34 -35.43 -20.29
CA ALA A 297 7.94 -36.76 -20.14
C ALA A 297 8.58 -36.95 -18.76
N ARG A 298 8.74 -38.24 -18.37
CA ARG A 298 9.40 -38.67 -17.12
C ARG A 298 8.73 -38.04 -15.90
N ASP A 299 9.51 -37.41 -15.02
CA ASP A 299 9.04 -36.81 -13.76
C ASP A 299 8.12 -35.59 -13.96
N LEU A 300 7.97 -35.08 -15.18
CA LEU A 300 7.00 -34.04 -15.51
C LEU A 300 5.62 -34.59 -15.91
N SER A 301 5.47 -35.91 -15.99
CA SER A 301 4.18 -36.55 -16.28
C SER A 301 3.28 -36.53 -15.04
N GLY A 302 1.97 -36.53 -15.25
CA GLY A 302 0.96 -36.49 -14.20
C GLY A 302 0.83 -35.13 -13.49
N MET A 303 -0.03 -35.09 -12.47
CA MET A 303 -0.29 -33.87 -11.70
C MET A 303 0.94 -33.39 -10.93
N ASP A 304 1.79 -34.30 -10.43
CA ASP A 304 2.97 -33.91 -9.66
C ASP A 304 3.99 -33.16 -10.53
N GLY A 305 4.13 -33.58 -11.79
CA GLY A 305 4.91 -32.84 -12.77
C GLY A 305 4.34 -31.45 -13.07
N PHE A 306 3.00 -31.34 -13.17
CA PHE A 306 2.34 -30.04 -13.32
C PHE A 306 2.55 -29.13 -12.10
N ARG A 307 2.42 -29.68 -10.88
CA ARG A 307 2.71 -28.97 -9.62
C ARG A 307 4.13 -28.45 -9.57
N ARG A 308 5.11 -29.26 -10.03
CA ARG A 308 6.50 -28.83 -10.13
C ARG A 308 6.66 -27.59 -11.00
N CYS A 309 5.95 -27.51 -12.13
CA CYS A 309 5.89 -26.31 -12.96
C CYS A 309 5.18 -25.15 -12.26
N LEU A 310 4.03 -25.39 -11.63
CA LEU A 310 3.26 -24.36 -10.92
C LEU A 310 4.04 -23.70 -9.78
N ARG A 311 4.82 -24.47 -9.00
CA ARG A 311 5.66 -23.94 -7.90
C ARG A 311 6.66 -22.90 -8.36
N LEU A 312 7.09 -22.98 -9.62
CA LEU A 312 7.98 -21.98 -10.19
C LEU A 312 7.24 -20.67 -10.48
N THR A 313 5.91 -20.65 -10.53
CA THR A 313 5.03 -19.52 -10.86
C THR A 313 4.37 -18.88 -9.64
N LEU A 314 3.71 -17.73 -9.82
CA LEU A 314 2.88 -17.08 -8.79
C LEU A 314 1.38 -17.42 -8.95
N TYR A 315 1.06 -18.62 -9.44
CA TYR A 315 -0.32 -19.07 -9.72
C TYR A 315 -1.09 -18.12 -10.66
N ARG A 316 -0.39 -17.58 -11.66
CA ARG A 316 -0.99 -16.69 -12.67
C ARG A 316 -0.97 -17.34 -14.05
N PRO A 317 -2.05 -17.20 -14.85
CA PRO A 317 -2.08 -17.71 -16.22
C PRO A 317 -0.88 -17.29 -17.06
N ARG A 318 -0.52 -16.00 -17.02
CA ARG A 318 0.62 -15.45 -17.77
C ARG A 318 1.93 -16.13 -17.37
N ASP A 319 2.12 -16.39 -16.09
CA ASP A 319 3.35 -16.94 -15.56
C ASP A 319 3.58 -18.38 -16.00
N LEU A 320 2.52 -19.18 -15.98
CA LEU A 320 2.52 -20.55 -16.48
C LEU A 320 2.74 -20.58 -18.00
N MET A 321 2.08 -19.69 -18.73
CA MET A 321 2.21 -19.56 -20.18
C MET A 321 3.64 -19.24 -20.63
N VAL A 322 4.28 -18.26 -19.99
CA VAL A 322 5.67 -17.88 -20.30
C VAL A 322 6.63 -19.03 -20.00
N LEU A 323 6.43 -19.74 -18.88
CA LEU A 323 7.21 -20.93 -18.52
C LEU A 323 7.12 -22.03 -19.58
N LEU A 324 5.91 -22.41 -19.97
CA LEU A 324 5.72 -23.54 -20.87
C LEU A 324 6.06 -23.21 -22.32
N ASN A 325 5.80 -21.98 -22.79
CA ASN A 325 6.25 -21.57 -24.12
C ASN A 325 7.78 -21.64 -24.27
N SER A 326 8.51 -21.14 -23.27
CA SER A 326 9.99 -21.18 -23.31
C SER A 326 10.51 -22.62 -23.18
N ALA A 327 9.91 -23.43 -22.32
CA ALA A 327 10.26 -24.85 -22.20
C ALA A 327 9.98 -25.64 -23.48
N LEU A 328 8.85 -25.39 -24.16
CA LEU A 328 8.55 -25.98 -25.48
C LEU A 328 9.56 -25.54 -26.54
N ASN A 329 9.95 -24.27 -26.57
CA ASN A 329 10.97 -23.78 -27.50
C ASN A 329 12.33 -24.45 -27.26
N HIS A 330 12.71 -24.69 -25.99
CA HIS A 330 13.94 -25.39 -25.64
C HIS A 330 13.89 -26.88 -25.97
N ALA A 331 12.75 -27.54 -25.77
CA ALA A 331 12.56 -28.92 -26.22
C ALA A 331 12.71 -29.01 -27.75
N HIS A 332 12.08 -28.10 -28.48
CA HIS A 332 12.10 -28.08 -29.94
C HIS A 332 13.49 -27.73 -30.52
N SER A 333 14.27 -26.87 -29.85
CA SER A 333 15.65 -26.59 -30.27
C SER A 333 16.60 -27.81 -30.12
N HIS A 334 16.15 -28.83 -29.39
CA HIS A 334 16.83 -30.11 -29.24
C HIS A 334 16.08 -31.25 -29.97
N ASP A 335 15.25 -30.92 -30.98
CA ASP A 335 14.47 -31.86 -31.79
C ASP A 335 13.57 -32.79 -30.95
N ARG A 336 13.01 -32.27 -29.85
CA ARG A 336 12.06 -32.97 -28.98
C ARG A 336 10.68 -32.31 -29.01
N ASP A 337 9.64 -33.13 -29.04
CA ASP A 337 8.24 -32.69 -28.95
C ASP A 337 7.68 -32.74 -27.53
N THR A 338 8.46 -33.27 -26.57
CA THR A 338 8.09 -33.39 -25.16
C THR A 338 9.05 -32.62 -24.27
N ILE A 339 8.50 -31.90 -23.30
CA ILE A 339 9.24 -31.18 -22.26
C ILE A 339 9.81 -32.16 -21.24
N VAL A 340 11.08 -31.98 -20.88
CA VAL A 340 11.75 -32.70 -19.79
C VAL A 340 12.24 -31.72 -18.72
N ASN A 341 12.66 -32.23 -17.55
CA ASN A 341 13.14 -31.39 -16.44
C ASN A 341 14.22 -30.37 -16.84
N GLY A 342 15.16 -30.76 -17.70
CA GLY A 342 16.22 -29.86 -18.18
C GLY A 342 15.70 -28.62 -18.93
N ASP A 343 14.57 -28.73 -19.63
CA ASP A 343 13.96 -27.60 -20.35
C ASP A 343 13.30 -26.62 -19.37
N ILE A 344 12.65 -27.15 -18.34
CA ILE A 344 12.06 -26.38 -17.24
C ILE A 344 13.17 -25.70 -16.43
N GLU A 345 14.25 -26.40 -16.10
CA GLU A 345 15.40 -25.85 -15.37
C GLU A 345 16.05 -24.71 -16.14
N ALA A 346 16.32 -24.88 -17.45
CA ALA A 346 16.85 -23.82 -18.30
C ALA A 346 15.97 -22.57 -18.29
N THR A 347 14.66 -22.76 -18.42
CA THR A 347 13.67 -21.68 -18.44
C THR A 347 13.50 -21.00 -17.08
N SER A 348 13.52 -21.79 -16.01
CA SER A 348 13.18 -21.36 -14.66
C SER A 348 14.09 -20.26 -14.12
N ARG A 349 15.36 -20.22 -14.56
CA ARG A 349 16.31 -19.17 -14.17
C ARG A 349 15.91 -17.80 -14.69
N GLU A 350 15.65 -17.69 -15.99
CA GLU A 350 15.25 -16.42 -16.62
C GLU A 350 13.96 -15.89 -16.00
N ILE A 351 13.00 -16.79 -15.78
CA ILE A 351 11.71 -16.44 -15.23
C ILE A 351 11.80 -16.07 -13.75
N SER A 352 12.58 -16.81 -12.95
CA SER A 352 12.81 -16.50 -11.54
C SER A 352 13.41 -15.11 -11.38
N CYS A 353 14.43 -14.77 -12.19
CA CYS A 353 15.05 -13.45 -12.21
C CYS A 353 14.05 -12.36 -12.63
N SER A 354 13.31 -12.58 -13.73
CA SER A 354 12.31 -11.63 -14.22
C SER A 354 11.21 -11.37 -13.18
N ARG A 355 10.74 -12.40 -12.46
CA ARG A 355 9.71 -12.27 -11.42
C ARG A 355 10.23 -11.50 -10.21
N LEU A 356 11.45 -11.80 -9.76
CA LEU A 356 12.07 -11.07 -8.66
C LEU A 356 12.26 -9.58 -9.02
N ASP A 357 12.65 -9.27 -10.25
CA ASP A 357 12.80 -7.89 -10.73
C ASP A 357 11.46 -7.18 -10.90
N ASP A 358 10.41 -7.87 -11.36
CA ASP A 358 9.05 -7.33 -11.39
C ASP A 358 8.56 -7.01 -9.98
N LEU A 359 8.83 -7.87 -9.00
CA LEU A 359 8.48 -7.62 -7.59
C LEU A 359 9.23 -6.40 -7.03
N LYS A 360 10.52 -6.27 -7.31
CA LYS A 360 11.31 -5.08 -6.93
C LYS A 360 10.76 -3.79 -7.54
N LYS A 361 10.33 -3.82 -8.80
CA LYS A 361 9.75 -2.65 -9.48
C LYS A 361 8.38 -2.31 -8.92
N GLU A 362 7.53 -3.30 -8.69
CA GLU A 362 6.15 -3.12 -8.21
C GLU A 362 6.11 -2.51 -6.81
N TYR A 363 7.03 -2.92 -5.93
CA TYR A 363 7.03 -2.49 -4.54
C TYR A 363 8.19 -1.54 -4.17
N GLY A 364 9.09 -1.22 -5.10
CA GLY A 364 10.26 -0.37 -4.82
C GLY A 364 9.91 1.06 -4.45
N GLU A 365 8.82 1.60 -4.99
CA GLU A 365 8.30 2.93 -4.64
C GLU A 365 7.50 2.91 -3.32
N ILE A 366 6.82 1.80 -3.04
CA ILE A 366 5.96 1.62 -1.85
C ILE A 366 6.82 1.31 -0.61
N ILE A 367 7.86 0.48 -0.79
CA ILE A 367 8.78 0.02 0.25
C ILE A 367 10.21 0.38 -0.20
N PRO A 368 10.65 1.62 0.08
CA PRO A 368 12.01 2.04 -0.23
C PRO A 368 13.02 1.11 0.46
N GLY A 369 13.86 0.44 -0.32
CA GLY A 369 14.84 -0.53 0.23
C GLY A 369 14.52 -1.98 0.00
N ILE A 370 13.38 -2.29 -0.61
CA ILE A 370 12.96 -3.68 -0.80
C ILE A 370 13.98 -4.52 -1.60
N SER A 371 14.68 -3.91 -2.55
CA SER A 371 15.77 -4.57 -3.28
C SER A 371 16.90 -5.02 -2.36
N GLN A 372 17.26 -4.20 -1.37
CA GLN A 372 18.27 -4.51 -0.36
C GLN A 372 17.75 -5.58 0.61
N MET A 373 16.46 -5.53 0.97
CA MET A 373 15.83 -6.56 1.78
C MET A 373 15.85 -7.92 1.07
N PHE A 374 15.56 -8.00 -0.22
CA PHE A 374 15.66 -9.25 -0.97
C PHE A 374 17.10 -9.74 -1.11
N ALA A 375 18.06 -8.82 -1.27
CA ALA A 375 19.46 -9.18 -1.48
C ALA A 375 20.08 -9.92 -0.30
N VAL A 376 19.65 -9.66 0.96
CA VAL A 376 20.23 -10.35 2.13
C VAL A 376 19.90 -11.84 2.18
N PHE A 377 18.84 -12.28 1.49
CA PHE A 377 18.48 -13.70 1.40
C PHE A 377 19.36 -14.48 0.41
N SER A 378 20.11 -13.79 -0.46
CA SER A 378 20.90 -14.43 -1.51
C SER A 378 21.94 -15.39 -0.95
N GLY A 379 22.02 -16.60 -1.52
CA GLY A 379 22.92 -17.67 -1.08
C GLY A 379 22.55 -18.32 0.26
N GLY A 380 21.35 -18.06 0.78
CA GLY A 380 20.86 -18.59 2.05
C GLY A 380 20.03 -19.89 1.93
N SER A 381 19.35 -20.22 3.04
CA SER A 381 18.34 -21.29 3.09
C SER A 381 16.99 -20.81 2.57
N SER A 382 16.24 -21.71 1.93
CA SER A 382 14.86 -21.46 1.49
C SER A 382 13.83 -21.48 2.63
N VAL A 383 14.06 -22.30 3.66
CA VAL A 383 13.29 -22.34 4.90
C VAL A 383 14.06 -21.64 6.02
N LEU A 384 13.36 -20.80 6.76
CA LEU A 384 13.90 -19.90 7.75
C LEU A 384 13.07 -19.97 9.04
N THR A 385 13.75 -19.72 10.16
CA THR A 385 13.15 -19.43 11.46
C THR A 385 13.21 -17.93 11.75
N LEU A 386 12.50 -17.45 12.78
CA LEU A 386 12.65 -16.06 13.22
C LEU A 386 14.09 -15.72 13.66
N GLN A 387 14.85 -16.72 14.13
CA GLN A 387 16.27 -16.53 14.47
C GLN A 387 17.12 -16.26 13.23
N ASP A 388 16.85 -16.96 12.12
CA ASP A 388 17.54 -16.72 10.85
C ASP A 388 17.20 -15.32 10.30
N ILE A 389 15.93 -14.93 10.37
CA ILE A 389 15.48 -13.58 9.99
C ILE A 389 16.19 -12.51 10.83
N SER A 390 16.36 -12.75 12.14
CA SER A 390 17.12 -11.86 13.03
C SER A 390 18.56 -11.68 12.55
N GLY A 391 19.22 -12.76 12.14
CA GLY A 391 20.58 -12.70 11.58
C GLY A 391 20.63 -11.94 10.25
N LEU A 392 19.62 -12.10 9.40
CA LEU A 392 19.49 -11.36 8.14
C LEU A 392 19.28 -9.85 8.38
N MET A 393 18.48 -9.46 9.38
CA MET A 393 18.32 -8.06 9.78
C MET A 393 19.64 -7.43 10.22
N GLN A 394 20.47 -8.15 10.97
CA GLN A 394 21.78 -7.65 11.37
C GLN A 394 22.70 -7.40 10.15
N ARG A 395 22.67 -8.29 9.15
CA ARG A 395 23.38 -8.08 7.87
C ARG A 395 22.86 -6.86 7.14
N LEU A 396 21.54 -6.67 7.10
CA LEU A 396 20.89 -5.51 6.48
C LEU A 396 21.33 -4.20 7.14
N ALA A 397 21.40 -4.16 8.48
CA ALA A 397 21.83 -3.00 9.26
C ALA A 397 23.31 -2.65 9.05
N SER A 398 24.17 -3.63 8.72
CA SER A 398 25.59 -3.41 8.46
C SER A 398 25.89 -2.76 7.10
N ASN A 399 24.90 -2.67 6.22
CA ASN A 399 25.07 -2.17 4.85
C ASN A 399 25.05 -0.63 4.83
N LYS A 400 26.23 0.00 4.87
CA LYS A 400 26.43 1.46 5.05
C LYS A 400 26.09 2.35 3.83
N ALA A 401 25.67 1.79 2.70
CA ALA A 401 25.49 2.52 1.44
C ALA A 401 24.01 2.68 1.08
N VAL A 402 23.30 3.49 1.85
CA VAL A 402 21.84 3.55 1.76
C VAL A 402 21.38 5.02 1.74
N SER A 403 20.51 5.37 0.78
CA SER A 403 19.91 6.71 0.71
C SER A 403 19.03 6.99 1.93
N THR A 404 18.83 8.26 2.28
CA THR A 404 18.08 8.67 3.48
C THR A 404 16.69 8.01 3.60
N ALA A 405 15.96 7.87 2.48
CA ALA A 405 14.63 7.25 2.46
C ALA A 405 14.66 5.73 2.75
N VAL A 406 15.68 5.04 2.25
CA VAL A 406 15.85 3.61 2.51
C VAL A 406 16.33 3.38 3.94
N GLY A 407 17.20 4.23 4.47
CA GLY A 407 17.62 4.18 5.88
C GLY A 407 16.45 4.38 6.86
N GLN A 408 15.52 5.29 6.53
CA GLN A 408 14.29 5.51 7.32
C GLN A 408 13.36 4.29 7.27
N THR A 409 13.16 3.68 6.10
CA THR A 409 12.30 2.49 5.95
C THR A 409 12.88 1.29 6.70
N LEU A 410 14.20 1.09 6.60
CA LEU A 410 14.90 0.05 7.37
C LEU A 410 14.81 0.29 8.89
N ALA A 411 14.84 1.55 9.34
CA ALA A 411 14.68 1.90 10.75
C ALA A 411 13.23 1.68 11.28
N LEU A 412 12.24 1.60 10.39
CA LEU A 412 10.86 1.29 10.77
C LEU A 412 10.62 -0.21 10.99
N ILE A 413 11.48 -1.08 10.45
CA ILE A 413 11.45 -2.52 10.69
C ILE A 413 12.16 -2.78 12.01
N ARG A 414 11.39 -2.83 13.10
CA ARG A 414 11.92 -2.84 14.47
C ARG A 414 12.19 -4.24 14.98
N SER A 415 11.57 -5.24 14.37
CA SER A 415 11.70 -6.63 14.80
C SER A 415 11.73 -7.61 13.61
N PRO A 416 12.23 -8.84 13.82
CA PRO A 416 12.18 -9.92 12.83
C PRO A 416 10.77 -10.18 12.32
N GLU A 417 9.77 -10.08 13.20
CA GLU A 417 8.37 -10.23 12.85
C GLU A 417 7.93 -9.12 11.88
N ASP A 418 8.30 -7.85 12.11
CA ASP A 418 7.99 -6.76 11.19
C ASP A 418 8.58 -7.01 9.79
N LEU A 419 9.80 -7.58 9.70
CA LEU A 419 10.40 -7.94 8.41
C LEU A 419 9.60 -9.05 7.73
N VAL A 420 9.22 -10.09 8.49
CA VAL A 420 8.38 -11.17 7.97
C VAL A 420 7.05 -10.62 7.49
N GLN A 421 6.37 -9.77 8.27
CA GLN A 421 5.09 -9.18 7.89
C GLN A 421 5.18 -8.38 6.59
N ASN A 422 6.21 -7.53 6.44
CA ASN A 422 6.41 -6.75 5.22
C ASN A 422 6.66 -7.64 4.00
N LEU A 423 7.56 -8.62 4.12
CA LEU A 423 7.90 -9.51 3.00
C LEU A 423 6.82 -10.56 2.72
N TYR A 424 6.03 -10.92 3.74
CA TYR A 424 4.81 -11.72 3.61
C TYR A 424 3.74 -10.95 2.85
N SER A 425 3.56 -9.65 3.12
CA SER A 425 2.54 -8.83 2.44
C SER A 425 2.77 -8.67 0.93
N VAL A 426 4.02 -8.77 0.47
CA VAL A 426 4.36 -8.75 -0.97
C VAL A 426 4.42 -10.16 -1.58
N GLY A 427 4.25 -11.18 -0.74
CA GLY A 427 4.32 -12.61 -1.02
C GLY A 427 5.68 -13.11 -1.47
N PHE A 428 6.71 -12.45 -0.96
CA PHE A 428 8.07 -12.97 -1.00
C PHE A 428 8.26 -14.10 0.00
N LEU A 429 7.67 -13.97 1.19
CA LEU A 429 7.65 -14.99 2.24
C LEU A 429 6.27 -15.60 2.41
N GLY A 430 6.24 -16.89 2.76
CA GLY A 430 5.08 -17.62 3.23
C GLY A 430 5.34 -18.16 4.62
N VAL A 431 4.28 -18.45 5.36
CA VAL A 431 4.36 -18.96 6.73
C VAL A 431 3.54 -20.24 6.84
N TRP A 432 4.08 -21.21 7.56
CA TRP A 432 3.40 -22.48 7.82
C TRP A 432 2.20 -22.30 8.74
N LYS A 433 1.02 -22.71 8.29
CA LYS A 433 -0.18 -22.81 9.12
C LYS A 433 -0.38 -24.26 9.56
N SER A 434 -0.42 -24.48 10.87
CA SER A 434 -0.69 -25.82 11.44
C SER A 434 -2.12 -26.30 11.17
N THR A 435 -3.06 -25.39 10.96
CA THR A 435 -4.48 -25.70 10.68
C THR A 435 -4.67 -26.34 9.32
N SER A 436 -4.03 -25.81 8.28
CA SER A 436 -4.08 -26.33 6.91
C SER A 436 -2.93 -27.28 6.59
N SER A 437 -1.95 -27.42 7.50
CA SER A 437 -0.71 -28.15 7.27
C SER A 437 -0.03 -27.75 5.94
N SER A 438 0.00 -26.45 5.66
CA SER A 438 0.54 -25.91 4.41
C SER A 438 1.20 -24.53 4.63
N TYR A 439 2.05 -24.14 3.68
CA TYR A 439 2.60 -22.78 3.61
C TYR A 439 1.60 -21.86 2.92
N VAL A 440 1.16 -20.82 3.63
CA VAL A 440 0.30 -19.79 3.07
C VAL A 440 1.16 -18.61 2.65
N PHE A 441 0.86 -18.02 1.51
CA PHE A 441 1.49 -16.80 0.99
C PHE A 441 0.43 -15.72 0.88
N CYS A 442 0.78 -14.49 1.23
CA CYS A 442 -0.10 -13.34 1.03
C CYS A 442 0.43 -12.48 -0.11
N HIS A 443 -0.45 -12.18 -1.04
CA HIS A 443 -0.11 -11.42 -2.23
C HIS A 443 -0.99 -10.17 -2.37
N ASP A 444 -1.89 -9.98 -1.42
CA ASP A 444 -2.83 -8.89 -1.32
C ASP A 444 -2.42 -7.87 -0.24
N GLY A 445 -1.15 -7.93 0.17
CA GLY A 445 -0.45 -7.07 1.13
C GLY A 445 -1.26 -6.50 2.29
N LYS A 446 -2.20 -7.32 2.74
CA LYS A 446 -2.61 -7.32 4.12
C LYS A 446 -1.42 -7.70 4.98
N ALA A 447 -1.40 -7.14 6.19
CA ALA A 447 -0.58 -7.73 7.24
C ALA A 447 -1.11 -9.15 7.49
N PRO A 448 -0.25 -10.12 7.82
CA PRO A 448 -0.71 -11.45 8.18
C PRO A 448 -1.66 -11.39 9.38
N ASP A 449 -2.79 -12.08 9.30
CA ASP A 449 -3.76 -12.25 10.40
C ASP A 449 -3.26 -13.23 11.49
N PHE A 450 -1.97 -13.58 11.45
CA PHE A 450 -1.33 -14.49 12.39
C PHE A 450 -0.10 -13.86 13.04
N SER A 451 0.15 -14.25 14.29
CA SER A 451 1.40 -13.95 14.98
C SER A 451 2.49 -14.92 14.54
N VAL A 452 3.65 -14.38 14.19
CA VAL A 452 4.84 -15.19 13.92
C VAL A 452 5.52 -15.47 15.27
N GLU A 453 5.50 -16.72 15.69
CA GLU A 453 6.20 -17.20 16.90
C GLU A 453 7.62 -17.68 16.56
N ALA A 454 8.49 -17.81 17.57
CA ALA A 454 9.88 -18.24 17.40
C ALA A 454 10.04 -19.58 16.65
N GLY A 455 9.10 -20.51 16.83
CA GLY A 455 9.09 -21.82 16.16
C GLY A 455 8.40 -21.84 14.80
N SER A 456 7.94 -20.69 14.29
CA SER A 456 7.25 -20.62 12.99
C SER A 456 8.21 -20.97 11.86
N LYS A 457 7.76 -21.87 10.97
CA LYS A 457 8.47 -22.15 9.73
C LYS A 457 8.11 -21.11 8.68
N ILE A 458 9.12 -20.38 8.20
CA ILE A 458 8.98 -19.35 7.18
C ILE A 458 9.62 -19.88 5.89
N LEU A 459 8.97 -19.70 4.76
CA LEU A 459 9.45 -20.17 3.46
C LEU A 459 9.55 -19.02 2.48
N ILE A 460 10.70 -18.89 1.81
CA ILE A 460 10.80 -17.98 0.65
C ILE A 460 10.02 -18.63 -0.50
N HIS A 461 9.23 -17.85 -1.23
CA HIS A 461 8.42 -18.42 -2.31
C HIS A 461 9.31 -19.16 -3.35
N PRO A 462 8.98 -20.41 -3.72
CA PRO A 462 9.83 -21.25 -4.59
C PRO A 462 10.23 -20.62 -5.92
N CYS A 463 9.34 -19.80 -6.49
CA CYS A 463 9.64 -19.07 -7.73
C CYS A 463 10.89 -18.16 -7.67
N TYR A 464 11.38 -17.77 -6.48
CA TYR A 464 12.53 -16.87 -6.33
C TYR A 464 13.84 -17.61 -5.99
N TRP A 465 13.79 -18.92 -5.73
CA TRP A 465 14.95 -19.66 -5.22
C TRP A 465 16.14 -19.62 -6.16
N ILE A 466 15.90 -19.76 -7.46
CA ILE A 466 16.96 -19.78 -8.46
C ILE A 466 17.58 -18.39 -8.63
N ALA A 467 16.76 -17.34 -8.66
CA ALA A 467 17.25 -15.96 -8.75
C ALA A 467 18.11 -15.56 -7.54
N LEU A 468 17.81 -16.12 -6.36
CA LEU A 468 18.54 -15.87 -5.12
C LEU A 468 19.60 -16.92 -4.81
N ASN A 469 19.78 -17.92 -5.67
CA ASN A 469 20.72 -19.02 -5.47
C ASN A 469 20.56 -19.70 -4.09
N LEU A 470 19.33 -19.99 -3.70
CA LEU A 470 19.01 -20.59 -2.39
C LEU A 470 19.24 -22.10 -2.38
N SER A 471 19.61 -22.62 -1.22
CA SER A 471 19.64 -24.06 -0.95
C SER A 471 18.28 -24.49 -0.41
N GLY A 472 17.66 -25.51 -0.99
CA GLY A 472 16.38 -26.05 -0.56
C GLY A 472 16.35 -27.57 -0.58
N ASP A 473 15.55 -28.15 0.33
CA ASP A 473 15.41 -29.60 0.50
C ASP A 473 14.16 -30.07 -0.25
N GLU A 474 14.29 -31.00 -1.21
CA GLU A 474 13.20 -31.45 -2.09
C GLU A 474 12.00 -32.04 -1.33
N LEU A 475 12.25 -32.64 -0.15
CA LEU A 475 11.22 -33.21 0.73
C LEU A 475 10.27 -32.14 1.30
N GLN A 476 10.78 -30.95 1.62
CA GLN A 476 9.95 -29.83 2.12
C GLN A 476 9.10 -29.21 0.99
N VAL A 477 9.48 -29.42 -0.27
CA VAL A 477 8.71 -29.01 -1.44
C VAL A 477 7.46 -29.87 -1.60
N SER A 478 7.49 -31.14 -1.17
CA SER A 478 6.32 -32.03 -1.20
C SER A 478 5.23 -31.65 -0.21
N GLU A 479 5.57 -30.99 0.91
CA GLU A 479 4.64 -30.43 1.89
C GLU A 479 3.99 -29.10 1.41
N ILE A 480 4.35 -28.63 0.21
CA ILE A 480 3.71 -27.54 -0.52
C ILE A 480 2.61 -28.13 -1.41
N GLU A 481 1.62 -28.79 -0.81
CA GLU A 481 0.45 -29.31 -1.55
C GLU A 481 -0.56 -28.21 -1.87
N ASP A 482 -0.56 -27.12 -1.11
CA ASP A 482 -1.51 -26.03 -1.30
C ASP A 482 -0.83 -24.68 -1.07
N ILE A 483 -0.32 -24.08 -2.15
CA ILE A 483 -0.17 -22.61 -2.17
C ILE A 483 -1.60 -22.07 -2.33
N HIS A 484 -2.38 -22.13 -1.26
CA HIS A 484 -3.59 -21.34 -1.16
C HIS A 484 -3.13 -19.91 -1.00
N ASP A 485 -3.15 -19.16 -2.10
CA ASP A 485 -3.40 -17.74 -2.01
C ASP A 485 -4.81 -17.61 -1.40
N GLU A 486 -4.94 -17.69 -0.07
CA GLU A 486 -6.20 -17.46 0.62
C GLU A 486 -6.66 -16.03 0.29
N TYR A 487 -7.61 -15.93 -0.64
CA TYR A 487 -8.40 -14.72 -0.87
C TYR A 487 -9.64 -14.70 0.05
N ASP A 488 -9.71 -15.57 1.06
CA ASP A 488 -10.74 -15.50 2.09
C ASP A 488 -10.51 -14.23 2.92
N ILE A 489 -11.26 -13.20 2.54
CA ILE A 489 -11.30 -11.96 3.28
C ILE A 489 -12.40 -12.11 4.34
N GLU A 490 -12.01 -12.39 5.59
CA GLU A 490 -12.66 -11.65 6.66
C GLU A 490 -12.20 -10.20 6.51
N VAL A 491 -13.12 -9.31 6.13
CA VAL A 491 -12.84 -7.87 6.00
C VAL A 491 -12.79 -7.33 7.41
N CYS A 492 -11.60 -7.32 8.02
CA CYS A 492 -11.35 -6.51 9.21
C CYS A 492 -10.42 -5.37 8.82
N SER A 493 -11.00 -4.17 8.74
CA SER A 493 -10.34 -2.89 8.46
C SER A 493 -9.40 -2.49 9.61
N GLU A 494 -8.26 -3.16 9.77
CA GLU A 494 -7.54 -3.11 11.05
C GLU A 494 -6.24 -2.28 11.11
N THR A 495 -5.77 -1.59 10.07
CA THR A 495 -4.50 -0.84 10.20
C THR A 495 -4.54 0.33 11.21
N PRO A 496 -5.61 1.17 11.25
CA PRO A 496 -5.75 2.21 12.28
C PRO A 496 -6.08 1.62 13.65
N GLU A 497 -6.83 0.52 13.70
CA GLU A 497 -7.24 -0.14 14.94
C GLU A 497 -6.09 -0.88 15.60
N ILE A 498 -5.22 -1.55 14.84
CA ILE A 498 -3.98 -2.16 15.35
C ILE A 498 -3.04 -1.10 15.90
N ARG A 499 -2.83 0.03 15.19
CA ARG A 499 -2.02 1.14 15.74
C ARG A 499 -2.65 1.70 17.01
N ARG A 500 -3.98 1.87 17.04
CA ARG A 500 -4.72 2.29 18.24
C ARG A 500 -4.61 1.27 19.38
N ARG A 501 -4.61 -0.02 19.07
CA ARG A 501 -4.50 -1.14 20.01
C ARG A 501 -3.08 -1.27 20.55
N LYS A 502 -2.04 -1.23 19.71
CA LYS A 502 -0.62 -1.21 20.10
C LYS A 502 -0.29 0.02 20.96
N LEU A 503 -0.73 1.22 20.55
CA LEU A 503 -0.61 2.43 21.40
C LEU A 503 -1.48 2.33 22.67
N GLY A 504 -2.57 1.58 22.61
CA GLY A 504 -3.41 1.21 23.75
C GLY A 504 -2.66 0.40 24.79
N GLN A 505 -2.07 -0.70 24.35
CA GLN A 505 -1.25 -1.61 25.16
C GLN A 505 -0.02 -0.88 25.73
N PHE A 506 0.67 -0.09 24.91
CA PHE A 506 1.85 0.67 25.35
C PHE A 506 1.54 1.72 26.43
N ILE A 507 0.35 2.35 26.35
CA ILE A 507 -0.11 3.26 27.40
C ILE A 507 -0.46 2.48 28.69
N ALA A 508 -1.09 1.32 28.56
CA ALA A 508 -1.45 0.47 29.70
C ALA A 508 -0.22 -0.18 30.38
N GLU A 509 0.88 -0.37 29.64
CA GLU A 509 2.12 -0.93 30.17
C GLU A 509 2.70 -0.10 31.32
N LEU A 510 2.57 1.24 31.28
CA LEU A 510 3.07 2.11 32.35
C LEU A 510 2.41 1.80 33.70
N ASP A 511 1.14 1.39 33.70
CA ASP A 511 0.38 1.03 34.90
C ASP A 511 0.86 -0.31 35.52
N THR A 512 1.60 -1.12 34.75
CA THR A 512 2.19 -2.39 35.21
C THR A 512 3.58 -2.24 35.83
N ILE A 513 4.18 -1.04 35.74
CA ILE A 513 5.53 -0.75 36.23
C ILE A 513 5.39 -0.04 37.58
N GLN A 514 5.80 -0.69 38.66
CA GLN A 514 5.71 -0.16 40.02
C GLN A 514 6.65 1.05 40.21
N GLU A 515 6.21 2.06 40.97
CA GLU A 515 7.08 3.19 41.32
C GLU A 515 8.15 2.76 42.33
N GLY A 516 9.34 3.31 42.20
CA GLY A 516 10.50 3.01 43.03
C GLY A 516 11.63 2.27 42.29
N ALA A 517 12.63 1.84 43.06
CA ALA A 517 13.87 1.29 42.53
C ALA A 517 13.74 -0.12 41.93
N SER A 518 12.71 -0.88 42.33
CA SER A 518 12.49 -2.27 41.88
C SER A 518 12.27 -2.37 40.37
N ASP A 519 11.54 -1.42 39.80
CA ASP A 519 11.12 -1.40 38.40
C ASP A 519 11.76 -0.24 37.61
N ALA A 520 12.81 0.38 38.15
CA ALA A 520 13.48 1.53 37.53
C ALA A 520 14.00 1.24 36.12
N ASN A 521 14.63 0.09 35.90
CA ASN A 521 15.12 -0.32 34.57
C ASN A 521 13.97 -0.47 33.55
N ARG A 522 12.83 -1.03 33.98
CA ARG A 522 11.64 -1.17 33.12
C ARG A 522 11.06 0.20 32.76
N PHE A 523 11.12 1.15 33.70
CA PHE A 523 10.72 2.54 33.42
C PHE A 523 11.69 3.24 32.46
N GLU A 524 13.00 3.03 32.56
CA GLU A 524 14.00 3.55 31.61
C GLU A 524 13.73 3.04 30.19
N GLU A 525 13.48 1.73 30.04
CA GLU A 525 13.12 1.10 28.76
C GLU A 525 11.81 1.68 28.21
N TRP A 526 10.79 1.84 29.06
CA TRP A 526 9.54 2.47 28.67
C TRP A 526 9.74 3.93 28.23
N CYS A 527 10.61 4.69 28.91
CA CYS A 527 10.93 6.08 28.54
C CYS A 527 11.60 6.16 27.17
N LEU A 528 12.57 5.28 26.90
CA LEU A 528 13.22 5.18 25.59
C LEU A 528 12.17 4.95 24.49
N GLN A 529 11.30 3.96 24.67
CA GLN A 529 10.25 3.62 23.72
C GLN A 529 9.29 4.79 23.52
N ALA A 530 8.89 5.46 24.62
CA ALA A 530 8.00 6.61 24.56
C ALA A 530 8.64 7.75 23.77
N ILE A 531 9.90 8.08 24.02
CA ILE A 531 10.64 9.12 23.30
C ILE A 531 10.78 8.77 21.81
N GLN A 532 11.12 7.52 21.49
CA GLN A 532 11.25 7.03 20.11
C GLN A 532 9.93 7.09 19.33
N VAL A 533 8.78 6.96 20.01
CA VAL A 533 7.46 7.05 19.35
C VAL A 533 6.97 8.49 19.29
N VAL A 534 7.08 9.23 20.39
CA VAL A 534 6.58 10.61 20.52
C VAL A 534 7.37 11.57 19.63
N PHE A 535 8.69 11.39 19.54
CA PHE A 535 9.60 12.28 18.80
C PHE A 535 10.28 11.58 17.62
N ALA A 536 9.65 10.55 17.07
CA ALA A 536 10.20 9.69 16.00
C ALA A 536 10.77 10.47 14.80
N ALA A 537 10.13 11.59 14.42
CA ALA A 537 10.57 12.41 13.30
C ALA A 537 11.76 13.31 13.63
N SER A 538 11.94 13.65 14.91
CA SER A 538 12.80 14.75 15.33
C SER A 538 14.06 14.28 16.05
N ILE A 539 13.99 13.14 16.76
CA ILE A 539 15.10 12.48 17.43
C ILE A 539 15.39 11.14 16.73
N VAL A 540 16.63 10.96 16.28
CA VAL A 540 17.12 9.70 15.67
C VAL A 540 18.24 9.09 16.51
N ASN A 541 18.45 7.78 16.39
CA ASN A 541 19.45 7.02 17.15
C ASN A 541 19.29 7.21 18.67
N ALA A 542 18.05 7.20 19.17
CA ALA A 542 17.82 7.23 20.60
C ALA A 542 18.25 5.89 21.22
N GLU A 543 19.22 5.92 22.13
CA GLU A 543 19.84 4.74 22.73
C GLU A 543 19.89 4.87 24.26
N LEU A 544 19.89 3.71 24.93
CA LEU A 544 19.89 3.59 26.39
C LEU A 544 21.29 3.25 26.92
N HIS A 545 21.76 4.00 27.90
CA HIS A 545 23.13 3.89 28.47
C HIS A 545 24.27 3.89 27.43
N PRO A 546 24.41 4.90 26.55
CA PRO A 546 25.48 4.92 25.53
C PRO A 546 26.90 5.00 26.13
N ASN A 547 27.02 5.37 27.41
CA ASN A 547 28.30 5.53 28.13
C ASN A 547 28.51 4.47 29.24
N ARG A 548 28.28 3.17 28.96
CA ARG A 548 28.35 2.08 29.97
C ARG A 548 29.65 2.03 30.81
N ASN A 549 30.75 2.61 30.32
CA ASN A 549 32.08 2.56 30.92
C ASN A 549 32.48 3.79 31.76
N LEU A 550 31.62 4.81 31.90
CA LEU A 550 31.91 6.03 32.66
C LEU A 550 31.11 6.11 33.97
N THR A 551 31.66 6.81 34.95
CA THR A 551 31.12 6.93 36.33
C THR A 551 29.74 7.59 36.40
N GLN A 552 29.36 8.36 35.37
CA GLN A 552 28.03 8.94 35.25
C GLN A 552 27.28 8.30 34.07
N ARG A 553 26.39 7.37 34.39
CA ARG A 553 25.49 6.73 33.42
C ARG A 553 24.40 7.73 33.02
N ARG A 554 23.99 7.69 31.76
CA ARG A 554 22.96 8.57 31.19
C ARG A 554 21.89 7.68 30.59
N ASP A 555 20.64 7.97 30.91
CA ASP A 555 19.57 7.00 30.65
C ASP A 555 19.22 6.93 29.17
N VAL A 556 18.76 8.03 28.57
CA VAL A 556 18.41 8.07 27.13
C VAL A 556 19.06 9.26 26.43
N ILE A 557 19.77 9.01 25.33
CA ILE A 557 20.34 10.06 24.48
C ILE A 557 19.88 9.84 23.05
N GLY A 558 19.48 10.90 22.36
CA GLY A 558 19.18 10.84 20.93
C GLY A 558 19.64 12.07 20.17
N ARG A 559 19.92 11.90 18.87
CA ARG A 559 20.39 12.96 18.00
C ARG A 559 19.23 13.80 17.48
N ASN A 560 19.29 15.11 17.74
CA ASN A 560 18.35 16.09 17.20
C ASN A 560 18.61 16.31 15.70
N THR A 561 17.55 16.22 14.89
CA THR A 561 17.58 16.43 13.43
C THR A 561 17.19 17.85 13.01
N GLY A 562 16.54 18.62 13.88
CA GLY A 562 16.09 20.00 13.57
C GLY A 562 14.95 20.10 12.56
N ILE A 563 14.16 19.03 12.34
CA ILE A 563 13.13 18.96 11.28
C ILE A 563 11.91 19.85 11.58
N SER A 564 11.47 19.95 12.85
CA SER A 564 10.35 20.82 13.22
C SER A 564 10.82 22.11 13.91
N GLU A 565 9.96 23.12 13.95
CA GLU A 565 10.28 24.44 14.53
C GLU A 565 10.79 24.34 15.98
N THR A 566 10.17 23.50 16.81
CA THR A 566 10.60 23.28 18.20
C THR A 566 11.97 22.62 18.28
N TRP A 567 12.25 21.61 17.46
CA TRP A 567 13.52 20.90 17.50
C TRP A 567 14.65 21.68 16.84
N LYS A 568 14.34 22.51 15.83
CA LYS A 568 15.25 23.49 15.27
C LYS A 568 15.66 24.53 16.32
N ARG A 569 14.69 25.04 17.10
CA ARG A 569 14.97 25.91 18.26
C ARG A 569 15.89 25.23 19.28
N ILE A 570 15.64 23.95 19.61
CA ILE A 570 16.52 23.19 20.52
C ILE A 570 17.95 23.08 19.97
N LEU A 571 18.10 22.90 18.66
CA LEU A 571 19.40 22.81 18.00
C LEU A 571 20.12 24.16 17.95
N ASP A 572 19.42 25.23 17.58
CA ASP A 572 20.01 26.55 17.31
C ASP A 572 20.22 27.36 18.60
N ASP A 573 19.19 27.47 19.45
CA ASP A 573 19.21 28.34 20.64
C ASP A 573 19.94 27.68 21.82
N TYR A 574 19.69 26.38 22.04
CA TYR A 574 20.29 25.63 23.14
C TYR A 574 21.55 24.85 22.71
N GLN A 575 21.91 24.88 21.42
CA GLN A 575 23.08 24.18 20.88
C GLN A 575 23.07 22.67 21.21
N CYS A 576 21.88 22.08 21.30
CA CYS A 576 21.69 20.70 21.74
C CYS A 576 21.55 19.78 20.53
N ARG A 577 22.68 19.16 20.13
CA ARG A 577 22.72 18.18 19.03
C ARG A 577 22.41 16.77 19.53
N GLN A 578 22.80 16.45 20.76
CA GLN A 578 22.55 15.18 21.44
C GLN A 578 21.71 15.42 22.70
N VAL A 579 20.40 15.18 22.59
CA VAL A 579 19.42 15.50 23.62
C VAL A 579 19.43 14.39 24.67
N VAL A 580 19.51 14.80 25.94
CA VAL A 580 19.56 13.87 27.08
C VAL A 580 18.22 13.87 27.81
N PHE A 581 17.70 12.67 28.04
CA PHE A 581 16.52 12.39 28.86
C PHE A 581 16.93 11.47 30.01
N GLU A 582 16.83 11.99 31.22
CA GLU A 582 17.09 11.25 32.46
C GLU A 582 15.77 10.71 33.02
N ALA A 583 15.68 9.40 33.28
CA ALA A 583 14.44 8.74 33.70
C ALA A 583 14.44 8.45 35.20
N LYS A 584 13.49 9.02 35.94
CA LYS A 584 13.32 8.85 37.39
C LYS A 584 11.97 8.20 37.70
N ASN A 585 11.99 6.94 38.12
CA ASN A 585 10.79 6.14 38.37
C ASN A 585 10.09 6.45 39.71
N PHE A 586 9.90 7.72 40.04
CA PHE A 586 9.21 8.16 41.26
C PHE A 586 8.46 9.48 41.03
N SER A 587 7.30 9.63 41.67
CA SER A 587 6.42 10.80 41.49
C SER A 587 6.73 11.94 42.45
N HIS A 588 7.33 11.62 43.61
CA HIS A 588 7.72 12.54 44.68
C HIS A 588 9.24 12.48 44.86
N ASP A 589 9.83 13.51 45.47
CA ASP A 589 11.26 13.53 45.83
C ASP A 589 12.26 13.77 44.69
N LEU A 590 11.88 14.50 43.63
CA LEU A 590 12.91 15.12 42.76
C LEU A 590 13.70 16.13 43.61
N GLY A 591 14.91 15.76 43.97
CA GLY A 591 15.81 16.53 44.80
C GLY A 591 16.79 17.38 44.00
N PRO A 592 17.66 18.14 44.70
CA PRO A 592 18.68 18.94 44.05
C PRO A 592 19.76 18.08 43.37
N ASP A 593 19.94 16.83 43.79
CA ASP A 593 20.97 15.94 43.25
C ASP A 593 20.64 15.50 41.82
N GLU A 594 19.37 15.29 41.49
CA GLU A 594 18.91 14.97 40.14
C GLU A 594 19.14 16.13 39.17
N TYR A 595 18.87 17.36 39.60
CA TYR A 595 19.13 18.56 38.80
C TYR A 595 20.64 18.80 38.62
N ARG A 596 21.46 18.56 39.65
CA ARG A 596 22.93 18.63 39.55
C ARG A 596 23.49 17.54 38.63
N GLN A 597 22.97 16.32 38.71
CA GLN A 597 23.32 15.21 37.83
C GLN A 597 23.04 15.59 36.39
N MET A 598 21.82 16.06 36.09
CA MET A 598 21.43 16.52 34.77
C MET A 598 22.31 17.68 34.28
N LEU A 599 22.61 18.66 35.14
CA LEU A 599 23.48 19.79 34.82
C LEU A 599 24.89 19.34 34.40
N SER A 600 25.42 18.27 35.00
CA SER A 600 26.73 17.71 34.65
C SER A 600 26.78 17.14 33.23
N TYR A 601 25.61 16.76 32.66
CA TYR A 601 25.51 16.26 31.29
C TYR A 601 25.48 17.34 30.22
N LEU A 602 25.05 18.56 30.59
CA LEU A 602 24.83 19.67 29.66
C LEU A 602 26.15 20.35 29.28
N SER A 603 26.97 19.67 28.49
CA SER A 603 28.23 20.22 27.96
C SER A 603 28.55 19.62 26.58
N GLY A 604 29.42 20.31 25.81
CA GLY A 604 29.82 19.86 24.48
C GLY A 604 28.62 19.68 23.55
N GLU A 605 28.51 18.50 22.94
CA GLU A 605 27.43 18.19 21.96
C GLU A 605 26.03 18.08 22.58
N HIS A 606 25.93 17.97 23.91
CA HIS A 606 24.65 17.94 24.63
C HIS A 606 24.05 19.33 24.85
N GLY A 607 24.82 20.39 24.56
CA GLY A 607 24.33 21.76 24.61
C GLY A 607 23.85 22.17 26.00
N ARG A 608 22.83 23.03 26.02
CA ARG A 608 22.33 23.74 27.20
C ARG A 608 20.91 23.32 27.61
N LEU A 609 20.39 22.22 27.09
CA LEU A 609 19.03 21.75 27.40
C LEU A 609 19.02 20.26 27.69
N GLY A 610 18.27 19.85 28.71
CA GLY A 610 17.91 18.45 28.86
C GLY A 610 16.66 18.22 29.71
N PHE A 611 16.22 16.98 29.72
CA PHE A 611 14.90 16.59 30.20
C PHE A 611 15.00 15.58 31.34
N ILE A 612 14.21 15.79 32.39
CA ILE A 612 14.01 14.80 33.45
C ILE A 612 12.61 14.21 33.27
N VAL A 613 12.54 12.93 32.91
CA VAL A 613 11.30 12.17 32.76
C VAL A 613 10.96 11.48 34.07
N ASN A 614 9.80 11.79 34.66
CA ASN A 614 9.42 11.24 35.96
C ASN A 614 7.93 10.86 36.06
N ARG A 615 7.52 10.28 37.20
CA ARG A 615 6.12 9.83 37.43
C ARG A 615 5.17 10.93 37.91
N CYS A 616 5.59 12.20 37.92
CA CYS A 616 4.71 13.31 38.28
C CYS A 616 3.44 13.34 37.40
N LYS A 617 2.32 13.79 37.96
CA LYS A 617 1.08 13.97 37.19
C LYS A 617 1.08 15.29 36.40
N GLN A 618 1.82 16.30 36.85
CA GLN A 618 1.84 17.64 36.27
C GLN A 618 3.25 18.08 35.87
N ALA A 619 3.36 18.84 34.78
CA ALA A 619 4.62 19.40 34.27
C ALA A 619 5.04 20.71 34.96
N ASN A 620 4.15 21.29 35.79
CA ASN A 620 4.43 22.51 36.53
C ASN A 620 5.53 22.26 37.58
N LEU A 621 6.39 23.27 37.76
CA LEU A 621 7.40 23.26 38.82
C LEU A 621 6.78 23.66 40.16
N GLU A 622 7.19 23.00 41.23
CA GLU A 622 6.84 23.39 42.60
C GLU A 622 7.51 24.74 42.95
N LYS A 623 6.70 25.72 43.39
CA LYS A 623 7.13 27.12 43.58
C LYS A 623 8.27 27.29 44.58
N ASP A 624 8.31 26.46 45.62
CA ASP A 624 9.21 26.64 46.77
C ASP A 624 10.42 25.68 46.73
N ARG A 625 10.64 24.95 45.61
CA ARG A 625 11.76 23.99 45.46
C ARG A 625 12.31 23.95 44.03
N GLU A 626 11.65 23.22 43.14
CA GLU A 626 12.12 22.97 41.77
C GLU A 626 12.31 24.26 40.97
N LEU A 627 11.42 25.24 41.18
CA LEU A 627 11.48 26.53 40.50
C LEU A 627 12.73 27.34 40.88
N GLU A 628 13.17 27.27 42.13
CA GLU A 628 14.38 27.96 42.58
C GLU A 628 15.62 27.35 41.93
N TRP A 629 15.72 26.02 41.88
CA TRP A 629 16.85 25.34 41.24
C TRP A 629 16.92 25.58 39.73
N VAL A 630 15.79 25.53 39.02
CA VAL A 630 15.77 25.83 37.58
C VAL A 630 16.21 27.28 37.31
N ARG A 631 15.83 28.23 38.17
CA ARG A 631 16.27 29.64 38.07
C ARG A 631 17.76 29.79 38.37
N GLU A 632 18.23 29.21 39.46
CA GLU A 632 19.64 29.22 39.85
C GLU A 632 20.50 28.65 38.72
N ILE A 633 20.16 27.47 38.21
CA ILE A 633 20.88 26.81 37.11
C ILE A 633 20.89 27.68 35.86
N TYR A 634 19.75 28.27 35.48
CA TYR A 634 19.68 29.11 34.30
C TYR A 634 20.51 30.41 34.44
N HIS A 635 20.46 31.06 35.60
CA HIS A 635 21.15 32.34 35.80
C HIS A 635 22.63 32.19 36.11
N GLU A 636 23.04 31.12 36.78
CA GLU A 636 24.43 30.91 37.24
C GLU A 636 25.24 30.00 36.30
N HIS A 637 24.60 29.17 35.47
CA HIS A 637 25.28 28.22 34.59
C HIS A 637 24.97 28.42 33.10
N ASP A 638 25.37 29.57 32.55
CA ASP A 638 25.34 29.87 31.10
C ASP A 638 23.99 29.57 30.40
N ARG A 639 22.87 29.93 31.07
CA ARG A 639 21.52 29.75 30.54
C ARG A 639 21.17 28.29 30.23
N ARG A 640 21.75 27.35 30.98
CA ARG A 640 21.35 25.93 30.91
C ARG A 640 19.94 25.77 31.47
N MET A 641 19.14 24.98 30.76
CA MET A 641 17.74 24.73 31.05
C MET A 641 17.53 23.23 31.31
N ILE A 642 16.89 22.92 32.44
CA ILE A 642 16.48 21.56 32.79
C ILE A 642 14.96 21.55 32.84
N VAL A 643 14.35 20.70 32.01
CA VAL A 643 12.90 20.66 31.83
C VAL A 643 12.34 19.38 32.42
N LYS A 644 11.42 19.50 33.38
CA LYS A 644 10.62 18.36 33.88
C LYS A 644 9.62 17.93 32.80
N LEU A 645 9.71 16.68 32.37
CA LEU A 645 8.87 16.06 31.36
C LEU A 645 8.13 14.84 31.94
N PRO A 646 6.98 15.02 32.60
CA PRO A 646 6.33 13.90 33.27
C PRO A 646 5.81 12.83 32.29
N ALA A 647 5.86 11.56 32.71
CA ALA A 647 5.37 10.42 31.94
C ALA A 647 3.88 10.56 31.57
N SER A 648 3.08 11.24 32.40
CA SER A 648 1.67 11.56 32.09
C SER A 648 1.53 12.44 30.84
N LEU A 649 2.48 13.33 30.58
CA LEU A 649 2.49 14.18 29.40
C LEU A 649 2.87 13.38 28.15
N LEU A 650 3.83 12.46 28.27
CA LEU A 650 4.18 11.50 27.21
C LEU A 650 2.97 10.62 26.86
N ILE A 651 2.21 10.12 27.85
CA ILE A 651 0.96 9.39 27.61
C ILE A 651 -0.07 10.25 26.87
N SER A 652 -0.23 11.51 27.26
CA SER A 652 -1.15 12.44 26.59
C SER A 652 -0.78 12.61 25.11
N TRP A 653 0.50 12.71 24.81
CA TRP A 653 1.00 12.79 23.43
C TRP A 653 0.83 11.47 22.67
N LEU A 654 1.18 10.32 23.27
CA LEU A 654 0.93 9.00 22.69
C LEU A 654 -0.55 8.75 22.39
N SER A 655 -1.44 9.21 23.25
CA SER A 655 -2.90 9.13 23.05
C SER A 655 -3.35 10.00 21.88
N LYS A 656 -2.80 11.20 21.71
CA LYS A 656 -3.06 12.06 20.55
C LYS A 656 -2.55 11.43 19.24
N LEU A 657 -1.42 10.72 19.29
CA LEU A 657 -0.85 9.98 18.15
C LEU A 657 -1.68 8.76 17.70
N ARG A 658 -2.75 8.39 18.43
CA ARG A 658 -3.78 7.44 17.97
C ARG A 658 -4.62 7.99 16.81
N SER A 659 -4.60 9.31 16.61
CA SER A 659 -5.23 10.00 15.48
C SER A 659 -4.16 10.44 14.47
N PRO A 660 -4.13 9.90 13.23
CA PRO A 660 -3.09 10.22 12.23
C PRO A 660 -2.99 11.73 11.89
N GLN A 661 -4.09 12.46 12.01
CA GLN A 661 -4.15 13.91 11.77
C GLN A 661 -3.42 14.75 12.85
N LYS A 662 -3.03 14.16 13.99
CA LYS A 662 -2.40 14.85 15.13
C LYS A 662 -0.91 14.47 15.32
N HIS A 663 -0.23 14.11 14.24
CA HIS A 663 1.18 13.68 14.28
C HIS A 663 2.16 14.76 14.78
N ASP A 664 1.81 16.04 14.63
CA ASP A 664 2.58 17.22 15.07
C ASP A 664 2.27 17.67 16.51
N ALA A 665 1.29 17.05 17.17
CA ALA A 665 0.85 17.42 18.50
C ALA A 665 1.95 17.30 19.59
N PRO A 666 2.85 16.30 19.56
CA PRO A 666 3.96 16.23 20.50
C PRO A 666 4.94 17.40 20.39
N ASP A 667 5.37 17.72 19.16
CA ASP A 667 6.33 18.80 18.91
C ASP A 667 5.75 20.16 19.31
N LYS A 668 4.50 20.45 18.94
CA LYS A 668 3.78 21.65 19.39
C LYS A 668 3.64 21.69 20.92
N GLY A 669 3.36 20.55 21.54
CA GLY A 669 3.26 20.43 23.00
C GLY A 669 4.58 20.73 23.70
N LEU A 670 5.69 20.21 23.17
CA LEU A 670 7.03 20.48 23.67
C LEU A 670 7.42 21.96 23.50
N GLY A 671 7.10 22.56 22.35
CA GLY A 671 7.34 23.99 22.11
C GLY A 671 6.59 24.87 23.12
N SER A 672 5.32 24.56 23.40
CA SER A 672 4.54 25.26 24.43
C SER A 672 5.14 25.08 25.83
N LEU A 673 5.68 23.89 26.14
CA LEU A 673 6.34 23.65 27.44
C LEU A 673 7.61 24.51 27.59
N LEU A 674 8.44 24.59 26.55
CA LEU A 674 9.63 25.45 26.54
C LEU A 674 9.28 26.93 26.69
N ASP A 675 8.22 27.38 26.02
CA ASP A 675 7.71 28.75 26.18
C ASP A 675 7.28 29.06 27.61
N THR A 676 6.65 28.11 28.30
CA THR A 676 6.32 28.26 29.72
C THR A 676 7.59 28.42 30.57
N TYR A 677 8.60 27.58 30.36
CA TYR A 677 9.86 27.66 31.11
C TYR A 677 10.57 28.99 30.90
N GLU A 678 10.67 29.46 29.65
CA GLU A 678 11.32 30.74 29.38
C GLU A 678 10.52 31.94 29.87
N ARG A 679 9.22 32.01 29.55
CA ARG A 679 8.41 33.20 29.81
C ARG A 679 8.02 33.29 31.28
N MET A 680 7.51 32.19 31.85
CA MET A 680 6.94 32.19 33.19
C MET A 680 7.96 31.89 34.27
N TYR A 681 8.83 30.90 34.07
CA TYR A 681 9.73 30.45 35.13
C TYR A 681 11.00 31.28 35.19
N VAL A 682 11.63 31.56 34.05
CA VAL A 682 12.93 32.24 34.01
C VAL A 682 12.82 33.76 33.81
N ARG A 683 12.02 34.27 32.86
CA ARG A 683 11.97 35.73 32.57
C ARG A 683 11.16 36.56 33.56
N LEU A 684 10.03 36.05 34.05
CA LEU A 684 9.14 36.78 34.97
C LEU A 684 9.54 36.67 36.47
N GLY A 685 10.63 35.94 36.77
CA GLY A 685 11.06 35.58 38.12
C GLY A 685 12.20 36.39 38.74
N GLY A 686 12.71 37.42 38.06
CA GLY A 686 13.82 38.23 38.58
C GLY A 686 13.45 38.89 39.92
N SER A 687 14.08 38.45 41.00
CA SER A 687 13.88 39.01 42.33
C SER A 687 14.26 40.50 42.36
N ALA A 688 13.33 41.31 42.86
CA ALA A 688 13.58 42.66 43.32
C ALA A 688 14.84 42.73 44.19
N SER A 689 15.65 43.76 43.96
CA SER A 689 16.85 44.02 44.74
C SER A 689 16.53 44.05 46.25
N LYS A 690 17.20 43.18 47.02
CA LYS A 690 17.33 43.34 48.46
C LYS A 690 18.14 44.61 48.70
N ARG A 691 17.41 45.71 48.88
CA ARG A 691 17.87 47.02 49.33
C ARG A 691 18.50 46.85 50.72
N LYS A 692 19.83 46.88 50.80
CA LYS A 692 20.56 47.10 52.06
C LYS A 692 20.10 48.43 52.67
N LYS A 693 19.45 48.40 53.83
CA LYS A 693 19.53 49.52 54.79
C LYS A 693 20.76 49.27 55.66
N ARG A 694 21.48 50.36 55.91
CA ARG A 694 22.62 50.49 56.82
C ARG A 694 22.33 49.91 58.19
#